data_AF-A0A524HPG1-F1
#
_entry.id   AF-A0A524HPG1-F1
#
_cell.length_a   1.000
_cell.length_b   1.000
_cell.length_c   1.000
_cell.angle_alpha   90.00
_cell.angle_beta   90.00
_cell.angle_gamma   90.00
#
_symmetry.space_group_name_H-M   'P 1'
#
loop_
_entity.id
_entity.type
_entity.pdbx_description
1 polymer ?
#
loop_
_entity_poly.entity_id
_entity_poly.type
_entity_poly.pdbx_seq_one_letter_code
_entity_poly.pdbx_strand_id
1 'polypeptide(L)'
;PAMRQSVGNPAWWHSGWAELGLLGNLSNSKSASFMEYGDWDSGAIANFGFLAQNRETAFYVQGRAGSIGRRDQFYELETGRYGVFNIGLHFNATPHWFSTNAKVLWNGAGTGNLTLPAGMMPGAVTGSAIQAALDAAPASKLSVTRNNAGMRASYMPSDAWEIFFNLANECRDGSRPIGSAFWFPSRGAAELVQPIKYRTLEISTGARFKGEEMQANLAYAGSFFRNDIASLTWENPALGAGGFVPERGRITLAPDNDYHLVKGDLAWAHADVGFAASASYSAMRQNAALLPPVVNSGFTPIDLSNWNTVAALSQSSADAGIDTFDGFAQFRYSPLKDLALTLETRYRNQDNKTDYLSFNPLTSEYGYLGLDGALSRIYNPTAAGSVRPIRNIPFATDKFDITAKADYRLTTHTRLNISYAHKELERRYREVAKSNDNAFKTEIASVGHEWGTLRIAYEYADRRGTDYVPDPYAFARSVSLVGYIPRAGGDAPLTLASFRKYDVADRGEHSLNLQSNFILSERTDFQLGGSYRNTDYDADYGLRSLTSLDVNGSLTTQITPAASLTAFYSYQSHRRNVSAINAAGSSSADASAGGPNYPLANGWSESVDDVNHVAGANLHYDFTVVTLDLNYTYSTANSEFAYAYAGLGALVGGLTAAEAGAAFPDQTFDHHSLEASLVWPYSEKILFRGYYRLEHESLADFHYDGLTNVVGNHIFLGSVPQNYT
;
A
#
# COMPACT_ATOMS: atom_id res chain seq x y z
N PRO A 1 38.25 -0.98 -8.39
CA PRO A 1 39.45 -0.62 -9.20
C PRO A 1 40.03 0.75 -8.79
N ALA A 2 41.36 0.82 -8.63
CA ALA A 2 42.05 2.10 -8.37
C ALA A 2 41.97 3.04 -9.59
N MET A 3 41.93 4.35 -9.35
CA MET A 3 41.99 5.34 -10.43
C MET A 3 43.39 5.45 -11.03
N ARG A 4 43.45 5.62 -12.34
CA ARG A 4 44.69 5.82 -13.12
C ARG A 4 44.67 7.16 -13.82
N GLN A 5 45.82 7.82 -13.86
CA GLN A 5 46.01 9.04 -14.63
C GLN A 5 45.96 8.75 -16.14
N SER A 6 45.34 9.63 -16.91
CA SER A 6 45.29 9.54 -18.37
C SER A 6 46.63 9.92 -18.99
N VAL A 7 47.07 9.13 -19.99
CA VAL A 7 48.33 9.33 -20.71
C VAL A 7 48.27 10.54 -21.64
N GLY A 8 47.11 10.80 -22.25
CA GLY A 8 46.93 11.91 -23.19
C GLY A 8 46.63 13.26 -22.53
N ASN A 9 46.11 13.24 -21.29
CA ASN A 9 45.88 14.45 -20.49
C ASN A 9 46.03 14.13 -18.99
N PRO A 10 47.17 14.49 -18.36
CA PRO A 10 47.45 14.20 -16.96
C PRO A 10 46.43 14.77 -15.95
N ALA A 11 45.64 15.78 -16.35
CA ALA A 11 44.59 16.33 -15.50
C ALA A 11 43.46 15.31 -15.25
N TRP A 12 43.25 14.36 -16.17
CA TRP A 12 42.20 13.35 -16.08
C TRP A 12 42.66 12.08 -15.38
N TRP A 13 41.81 11.58 -14.49
CA TRP A 13 41.94 10.31 -13.79
C TRP A 13 40.70 9.48 -14.05
N HIS A 14 40.85 8.17 -14.24
CA HIS A 14 39.74 7.28 -14.56
C HIS A 14 39.86 5.93 -13.85
N SER A 15 38.73 5.34 -13.51
CA SER A 15 38.58 3.95 -13.12
C SER A 15 37.35 3.37 -13.79
N GLY A 16 37.33 2.06 -13.94
CA GLY A 16 36.16 1.37 -14.45
C GLY A 16 36.25 -0.12 -14.21
N TRP A 17 35.12 -0.78 -14.35
CA TRP A 17 34.96 -2.21 -14.25
C TRP A 17 33.88 -2.67 -15.22
N ALA A 18 34.00 -3.91 -15.66
CA ALA A 18 32.98 -4.61 -16.42
C ALA A 18 32.88 -6.02 -15.86
N GLU A 19 31.66 -6.49 -15.69
CA GLU A 19 31.32 -7.84 -15.28
C GLU A 19 30.52 -8.48 -16.41
N LEU A 20 30.96 -9.64 -16.85
CA LEU A 20 30.31 -10.44 -17.88
C LEU A 20 30.20 -11.86 -17.33
N GLY A 21 29.03 -12.47 -17.49
CA GLY A 21 28.80 -13.79 -16.95
C GLY A 21 27.58 -14.48 -17.56
N LEU A 22 27.29 -15.65 -17.04
CA LEU A 22 26.11 -16.44 -17.37
C LEU A 22 25.34 -16.72 -16.08
N LEU A 23 24.03 -16.47 -16.11
CA LEU A 23 23.08 -16.93 -15.10
C LEU A 23 22.43 -18.21 -15.60
N GLY A 24 22.36 -19.23 -14.75
CA GLY A 24 21.63 -20.47 -15.03
C GLY A 24 20.56 -20.68 -13.97
N ASN A 25 19.30 -20.76 -14.41
CA ASN A 25 18.21 -21.26 -13.58
C ASN A 25 18.10 -22.78 -13.79
N LEU A 26 18.31 -23.53 -12.70
CA LEU A 26 18.30 -25.00 -12.69
C LEU A 26 16.91 -25.58 -12.37
N SER A 27 15.96 -24.73 -11.97
CA SER A 27 14.60 -25.13 -11.65
C SER A 27 13.70 -25.02 -12.88
N ASN A 28 12.76 -25.96 -13.00
CA ASN A 28 11.64 -25.84 -13.95
C ASN A 28 10.50 -24.98 -13.39
N SER A 29 10.64 -24.50 -12.15
CA SER A 29 9.64 -23.65 -11.50
C SER A 29 9.47 -22.34 -12.27
N LYS A 30 8.21 -22.01 -12.53
CA LYS A 30 7.79 -20.71 -13.06
C LYS A 30 6.98 -19.96 -12.02
N SER A 31 7.21 -20.20 -10.72
CA SER A 31 6.44 -19.55 -9.66
C SER A 31 6.51 -18.04 -9.80
N ALA A 32 5.35 -17.38 -9.70
CA ALA A 32 5.25 -15.93 -9.76
C ALA A 32 5.98 -15.27 -8.57
N SER A 33 5.96 -15.90 -7.39
CA SER A 33 6.67 -15.45 -6.18
C SER A 33 8.18 -15.34 -6.43
N PHE A 34 8.80 -16.42 -6.94
CA PHE A 34 10.22 -16.44 -7.26
C PHE A 34 10.63 -15.33 -8.25
N MET A 35 9.76 -15.02 -9.22
CA MET A 35 10.03 -14.03 -10.25
C MET A 35 9.63 -12.59 -9.85
N GLU A 36 8.97 -12.37 -8.71
CA GLU A 36 8.11 -11.20 -8.46
C GLU A 36 8.79 -9.87 -8.84
N TYR A 37 10.05 -9.65 -8.44
CA TYR A 37 10.77 -8.38 -8.69
C TYR A 37 12.06 -8.48 -9.52
N GLY A 38 12.37 -9.66 -10.08
CA GLY A 38 13.65 -9.91 -10.74
C GLY A 38 13.52 -10.66 -12.05
N ASP A 39 14.51 -10.52 -12.92
CA ASP A 39 14.64 -11.40 -14.07
C ASP A 39 15.63 -12.52 -13.73
N TRP A 40 15.11 -13.73 -13.48
CA TRP A 40 15.93 -14.91 -13.17
C TRP A 40 16.05 -15.88 -14.36
N ASP A 41 15.67 -15.47 -15.57
CA ASP A 41 15.78 -16.31 -16.76
C ASP A 41 17.25 -16.61 -17.08
N SER A 42 17.57 -17.87 -17.43
CA SER A 42 18.92 -18.26 -17.84
C SER A 42 19.41 -17.42 -19.02
N GLY A 43 20.65 -16.92 -18.96
CA GLY A 43 21.19 -16.08 -20.02
C GLY A 43 22.45 -15.33 -19.63
N ALA A 44 22.91 -14.46 -20.52
CA ALA A 44 24.04 -13.59 -20.24
C ALA A 44 23.69 -12.51 -19.21
N ILE A 45 24.66 -12.18 -18.36
CA ILE A 45 24.64 -11.00 -17.50
C ILE A 45 25.77 -10.07 -17.90
N ALA A 46 25.48 -8.77 -17.91
CA ALA A 46 26.46 -7.74 -18.21
C ALA A 46 26.20 -6.53 -17.31
N ASN A 47 27.23 -6.15 -16.58
CA ASN A 47 27.24 -4.99 -15.71
C ASN A 47 28.51 -4.18 -16.00
N PHE A 48 28.44 -2.86 -15.94
CA PHE A 48 29.64 -2.02 -16.05
C PHE A 48 29.52 -0.79 -15.19
N GLY A 49 30.67 -0.24 -14.83
CA GLY A 49 30.74 1.05 -14.16
C GLY A 49 32.03 1.78 -14.49
N PHE A 50 31.97 3.09 -14.50
CA PHE A 50 33.12 3.94 -14.71
C PHE A 50 33.03 5.24 -13.93
N LEU A 51 34.19 5.82 -13.66
CA LEU A 51 34.37 7.15 -13.11
C LEU A 51 35.55 7.78 -13.84
N ALA A 52 35.38 8.98 -14.36
CA ALA A 52 36.45 9.82 -14.84
C ALA A 52 36.32 11.21 -14.22
N GLN A 53 37.43 11.74 -13.73
CA GLN A 53 37.48 13.05 -13.07
C GLN A 53 38.71 13.83 -13.52
N ASN A 54 38.53 15.11 -13.79
CA ASN A 54 39.59 16.07 -14.01
C ASN A 54 39.95 16.73 -12.68
N ARG A 55 41.16 16.52 -12.18
CA ARG A 55 41.60 17.04 -10.88
C ARG A 55 41.96 18.52 -10.88
N GLU A 56 42.19 19.13 -12.05
CA GLU A 56 42.46 20.57 -12.17
C GLU A 56 41.16 21.37 -12.22
N THR A 57 40.19 20.90 -13.01
CA THR A 57 38.92 21.60 -13.21
C THR A 57 37.82 21.13 -12.25
N ALA A 58 38.07 20.09 -11.46
CA ALA A 58 37.09 19.40 -10.62
C ALA A 58 35.86 18.85 -11.39
N PHE A 59 35.99 18.69 -12.71
CA PHE A 59 34.94 18.12 -13.54
C PHE A 59 34.92 16.59 -13.40
N TYR A 60 33.75 15.96 -13.44
CA TYR A 60 33.62 14.52 -13.40
C TYR A 60 32.52 14.01 -14.33
N VAL A 61 32.64 12.74 -14.67
CA VAL A 61 31.61 11.92 -15.30
C VAL A 61 31.70 10.52 -14.72
N GLN A 62 30.57 9.98 -14.30
CA GLN A 62 30.45 8.62 -13.80
C GLN A 62 29.22 7.96 -14.38
N GLY A 63 29.25 6.65 -14.51
CA GLY A 63 28.09 5.90 -14.92
C GLY A 63 28.15 4.48 -14.45
N ARG A 64 26.98 3.86 -14.31
CA ARG A 64 26.81 2.44 -14.03
C ARG A 64 25.63 1.90 -14.80
N ALA A 65 25.73 0.66 -15.22
CA ALA A 65 24.62 -0.08 -15.77
C ALA A 65 24.70 -1.53 -15.33
N GLY A 66 23.55 -2.16 -15.17
CA GLY A 66 23.49 -3.56 -14.81
C GLY A 66 22.23 -4.24 -15.32
N SER A 67 22.27 -5.57 -15.31
CA SER A 67 21.24 -6.43 -15.90
C SER A 67 20.91 -6.03 -17.35
N ILE A 68 21.91 -5.60 -18.13
CA ILE A 68 21.72 -5.02 -19.46
C ILE A 68 20.98 -6.01 -20.36
N GLY A 69 19.88 -5.56 -20.97
CA GLY A 69 19.05 -6.38 -21.85
C GLY A 69 18.06 -7.32 -21.14
N ARG A 70 18.02 -7.30 -19.80
CA ARG A 70 17.07 -8.07 -18.98
C ARG A 70 15.86 -7.21 -18.57
N ARG A 71 14.82 -7.82 -18.00
CA ARG A 71 13.60 -7.11 -17.56
C ARG A 71 13.81 -6.19 -16.35
N ASP A 72 14.90 -6.38 -15.61
CA ASP A 72 15.30 -5.64 -14.41
C ASP A 72 16.54 -4.74 -14.65
N GLN A 73 16.78 -4.36 -15.91
CA GLN A 73 17.91 -3.53 -16.31
C GLN A 73 17.87 -2.12 -15.69
N PHE A 74 19.06 -1.58 -15.40
CA PHE A 74 19.22 -0.19 -14.97
C PHE A 74 20.43 0.48 -15.62
N TYR A 75 20.34 1.80 -15.79
CA TYR A 75 21.39 2.67 -16.33
C TYR A 75 21.40 3.98 -15.56
N GLU A 76 22.58 4.45 -15.20
CA GLU A 76 22.79 5.73 -14.55
C GLU A 76 24.01 6.41 -15.15
N LEU A 77 23.89 7.69 -15.43
CA LEU A 77 24.95 8.56 -15.90
C LEU A 77 24.89 9.86 -15.11
N GLU A 78 26.01 10.32 -14.60
CA GLU A 78 26.11 11.59 -13.89
C GLU A 78 27.36 12.34 -14.34
N THR A 79 27.23 13.65 -14.52
CA THR A 79 28.35 14.52 -14.86
C THR A 79 28.20 15.87 -14.18
N GLY A 80 29.31 16.53 -13.90
CA GLY A 80 29.26 17.81 -13.22
C GLY A 80 30.63 18.36 -12.90
N ARG A 81 30.63 19.44 -12.13
CA ARG A 81 31.81 19.96 -11.45
C ARG A 81 31.54 19.93 -9.95
N TYR A 82 32.40 19.26 -9.19
CA TYR A 82 32.24 19.15 -7.74
C TYR A 82 32.01 20.52 -7.10
N GLY A 83 30.96 20.62 -6.27
CA GLY A 83 30.59 21.85 -5.56
C GLY A 83 29.99 22.97 -6.43
N VAL A 84 29.77 22.75 -7.73
CA VAL A 84 29.22 23.79 -8.63
C VAL A 84 27.95 23.32 -9.32
N PHE A 85 27.97 22.18 -10.01
CA PHE A 85 26.76 21.63 -10.62
C PHE A 85 26.88 20.13 -10.83
N ASN A 86 25.75 19.45 -10.89
CA ASN A 86 25.65 18.07 -11.35
C ASN A 86 24.39 17.89 -12.19
N ILE A 87 24.48 16.99 -13.16
CA ILE A 87 23.37 16.53 -13.99
C ILE A 87 23.45 15.01 -14.00
N GLY A 88 22.37 14.36 -13.59
CA GLY A 88 22.22 12.91 -13.60
C GLY A 88 21.08 12.49 -14.51
N LEU A 89 21.26 11.40 -15.25
CA LEU A 89 20.25 10.69 -16.00
C LEU A 89 20.14 9.27 -15.41
N HIS A 90 18.93 8.75 -15.33
CA HIS A 90 18.69 7.38 -14.90
C HIS A 90 17.61 6.71 -15.74
N PHE A 91 17.69 5.39 -15.80
CA PHE A 91 16.67 4.48 -16.27
C PHE A 91 16.69 3.23 -15.38
N ASN A 92 15.53 2.74 -14.96
CA ASN A 92 15.40 1.44 -14.32
C ASN A 92 14.10 0.76 -14.72
N ALA A 93 14.15 -0.55 -14.94
CA ALA A 93 13.00 -1.41 -15.17
C ALA A 93 12.80 -2.33 -13.97
N THR A 94 11.55 -2.57 -13.59
CA THR A 94 11.19 -3.49 -12.49
C THR A 94 9.93 -4.25 -12.88
N PRO A 95 10.01 -5.58 -13.09
CA PRO A 95 8.83 -6.41 -13.27
C PRO A 95 8.09 -6.61 -11.94
N HIS A 96 6.79 -6.90 -12.03
CA HIS A 96 5.95 -7.44 -10.96
C HIS A 96 5.14 -8.59 -11.56
N TRP A 97 5.41 -9.84 -11.17
CA TRP A 97 4.63 -11.00 -11.63
C TRP A 97 3.52 -11.35 -10.65
N PHE A 98 2.28 -11.35 -11.12
CA PHE A 98 1.10 -11.72 -10.33
C PHE A 98 0.74 -13.19 -10.47
N SER A 99 0.99 -13.75 -11.66
CA SER A 99 0.63 -15.14 -11.98
C SER A 99 1.42 -15.63 -13.18
N THR A 100 1.67 -16.93 -13.22
CA THR A 100 2.25 -17.63 -14.38
C THR A 100 1.40 -18.80 -14.87
N ASN A 101 0.29 -19.08 -14.18
CA ASN A 101 -0.62 -20.20 -14.41
C ASN A 101 -2.09 -19.77 -14.62
N ALA A 102 -2.39 -18.47 -14.66
CA ALA A 102 -3.74 -17.96 -14.86
C ALA A 102 -4.36 -18.48 -16.17
N LYS A 103 -5.60 -18.97 -16.11
CA LYS A 103 -6.41 -19.31 -17.27
C LYS A 103 -7.47 -18.25 -17.49
N VAL A 104 -7.44 -17.64 -18.66
CA VAL A 104 -8.32 -16.51 -19.01
C VAL A 104 -9.39 -17.00 -19.97
N LEU A 105 -10.67 -16.86 -19.59
CA LEU A 105 -11.78 -17.20 -20.48
C LEU A 105 -11.86 -16.24 -21.69
N TRP A 106 -11.63 -14.96 -21.45
CA TRP A 106 -11.81 -13.91 -22.45
C TRP A 106 -10.58 -13.70 -23.32
N ASN A 107 -10.82 -13.45 -24.60
CA ASN A 107 -9.84 -12.88 -25.52
C ASN A 107 -9.68 -11.38 -25.27
N GLY A 108 -8.56 -10.81 -25.72
CA GLY A 108 -8.28 -9.38 -25.58
C GLY A 108 -7.60 -8.99 -24.28
N ALA A 109 -7.05 -9.95 -23.53
CA ALA A 109 -6.21 -9.69 -22.36
C ALA A 109 -5.10 -8.65 -22.70
N GLY A 110 -4.92 -7.65 -21.83
CA GLY A 110 -4.03 -6.51 -22.07
C GLY A 110 -4.66 -5.35 -22.83
N THR A 111 -5.93 -5.46 -23.25
CA THR A 111 -6.72 -4.36 -23.84
C THR A 111 -7.89 -3.95 -22.94
N GLY A 112 -8.54 -2.81 -23.25
CA GLY A 112 -9.74 -2.36 -22.55
C GLY A 112 -11.02 -3.13 -22.90
N ASN A 113 -10.97 -4.15 -23.76
CA ASN A 113 -12.14 -4.89 -24.21
C ASN A 113 -11.89 -6.40 -24.21
N LEU A 114 -12.64 -7.12 -23.38
CA LEU A 114 -12.55 -8.57 -23.20
C LEU A 114 -13.76 -9.26 -23.87
N THR A 115 -13.50 -10.16 -24.81
CA THR A 115 -14.55 -10.84 -25.61
C THR A 115 -14.55 -12.34 -25.36
N LEU A 116 -15.69 -12.98 -25.45
CA LEU A 116 -15.78 -14.43 -25.29
C LEU A 116 -15.14 -15.15 -26.49
N PRO A 117 -14.71 -16.42 -26.32
CA PRO A 117 -14.28 -17.25 -27.43
C PRO A 117 -15.35 -17.36 -28.53
N ALA A 118 -14.91 -17.49 -29.78
CA ALA A 118 -15.82 -17.58 -30.93
C ALA A 118 -16.84 -18.73 -30.75
N GLY A 119 -18.11 -18.47 -31.05
CA GLY A 119 -19.20 -19.43 -30.90
C GLY A 119 -19.90 -19.38 -29.53
N MET A 120 -19.38 -18.60 -28.56
CA MET A 120 -20.08 -18.29 -27.33
C MET A 120 -20.93 -17.03 -27.48
N MET A 121 -22.22 -17.12 -27.17
CA MET A 121 -23.12 -15.96 -27.19
C MET A 121 -23.13 -15.29 -25.82
N PRO A 122 -22.78 -13.99 -25.72
CA PRO A 122 -22.90 -13.24 -24.46
C PRO A 122 -24.30 -13.36 -23.87
N GLY A 123 -24.39 -13.52 -22.55
CA GLY A 123 -25.64 -13.68 -21.80
C GLY A 123 -26.26 -15.09 -21.88
N ALA A 124 -25.71 -16.02 -22.67
CA ALA A 124 -26.34 -17.32 -22.93
C ALA A 124 -25.38 -18.55 -22.97
N VAL A 125 -24.18 -18.47 -22.40
CA VAL A 125 -23.23 -19.60 -22.38
C VAL A 125 -23.55 -20.56 -21.21
N THR A 126 -23.48 -21.86 -21.45
CA THR A 126 -23.65 -22.87 -20.39
C THR A 126 -22.38 -23.01 -19.55
N GLY A 127 -22.53 -23.34 -18.27
CA GLY A 127 -21.37 -23.59 -17.38
C GLY A 127 -20.41 -24.67 -17.91
N SER A 128 -20.94 -25.71 -18.57
CA SER A 128 -20.13 -26.76 -19.20
C SER A 128 -19.28 -26.25 -20.37
N ALA A 129 -19.80 -25.32 -21.18
CA ALA A 129 -19.06 -24.71 -22.27
C ALA A 129 -17.99 -23.74 -21.75
N ILE A 130 -18.28 -23.01 -20.67
CA ILE A 130 -17.31 -22.16 -19.97
C ILE A 130 -16.15 -23.01 -19.43
N GLN A 131 -16.45 -24.11 -18.72
CA GLN A 131 -15.42 -25.01 -18.20
C GLN A 131 -14.57 -25.60 -19.33
N ALA A 132 -15.19 -26.09 -20.41
CA ALA A 132 -14.46 -26.65 -21.55
C ALA A 132 -13.53 -25.61 -22.22
N ALA A 133 -13.94 -24.34 -22.31
CA ALA A 133 -13.08 -23.28 -22.84
C ALA A 133 -11.91 -22.95 -21.92
N LEU A 134 -12.11 -22.92 -20.60
CA LEU A 134 -11.05 -22.72 -19.62
C LEU A 134 -10.08 -23.93 -19.57
N ASP A 135 -10.59 -25.14 -19.73
CA ASP A 135 -9.76 -26.34 -19.82
C ASP A 135 -8.84 -26.29 -21.04
N ALA A 136 -9.35 -25.80 -22.17
CA ALA A 136 -8.59 -25.59 -23.40
C ALA A 136 -7.69 -24.33 -23.40
N ALA A 137 -7.93 -23.38 -22.50
CA ALA A 137 -7.17 -22.13 -22.43
C ALA A 137 -5.73 -22.39 -21.93
N PRO A 138 -4.70 -21.86 -22.62
CA PRO A 138 -3.33 -21.97 -22.16
C PRO A 138 -3.09 -21.16 -20.88
N ALA A 139 -2.17 -21.64 -20.04
CA ALA A 139 -1.66 -20.87 -18.92
C ALA A 139 -1.06 -19.54 -19.42
N SER A 140 -1.51 -18.44 -18.83
CA SER A 140 -1.12 -17.07 -19.15
C SER A 140 -0.30 -16.48 -18.01
N LYS A 141 0.70 -15.68 -18.38
CA LYS A 141 1.46 -14.90 -17.40
C LYS A 141 0.86 -13.51 -17.25
N LEU A 142 0.63 -13.10 -16.01
CA LEU A 142 0.14 -11.77 -15.67
C LEU A 142 1.25 -11.03 -14.94
N SER A 143 1.67 -9.90 -15.50
CA SER A 143 2.74 -9.09 -14.95
C SER A 143 2.58 -7.64 -15.33
N VAL A 144 3.12 -6.73 -14.52
CA VAL A 144 3.27 -5.32 -14.86
C VAL A 144 4.75 -4.96 -14.79
N THR A 145 5.28 -4.31 -15.83
CA THR A 145 6.64 -3.78 -15.83
C THR A 145 6.59 -2.28 -15.60
N ARG A 146 7.32 -1.82 -14.59
CA ARG A 146 7.54 -0.40 -14.31
C ARG A 146 8.86 0.03 -14.95
N ASN A 147 8.80 0.94 -15.91
CA ASN A 147 9.97 1.58 -16.51
C ASN A 147 10.01 3.03 -16.04
N ASN A 148 11.06 3.41 -15.32
CA ASN A 148 11.24 4.77 -14.83
C ASN A 148 12.50 5.37 -15.46
N ALA A 149 12.35 6.53 -16.10
CA ALA A 149 13.45 7.27 -16.69
C ALA A 149 13.39 8.73 -16.26
N GLY A 150 14.53 9.34 -15.97
CA GLY A 150 14.52 10.72 -15.51
C GLY A 150 15.85 11.42 -15.51
N MET A 151 15.78 12.72 -15.25
CA MET A 151 16.89 13.64 -15.13
C MET A 151 16.82 14.33 -13.77
N ARG A 152 17.99 14.47 -13.13
CA ARG A 152 18.22 15.35 -11.98
C ARG A 152 19.29 16.37 -12.36
N ALA A 153 19.12 17.61 -11.94
CA ALA A 153 20.12 18.65 -12.11
C ALA A 153 20.15 19.50 -10.85
N SER A 154 21.34 19.86 -10.38
CA SER A 154 21.48 20.93 -9.40
C SER A 154 22.66 21.83 -9.71
N TYR A 155 22.52 23.10 -9.33
CA TYR A 155 23.47 24.17 -9.56
C TYR A 155 23.64 24.98 -8.26
N MET A 156 24.89 25.19 -7.87
CA MET A 156 25.32 25.94 -6.70
C MET A 156 25.97 27.24 -7.16
N PRO A 157 25.20 28.33 -7.35
CA PRO A 157 25.77 29.63 -7.76
C PRO A 157 26.70 30.24 -6.70
N SER A 158 26.55 29.81 -5.44
CA SER A 158 27.46 30.10 -4.33
C SER A 158 27.36 28.99 -3.29
N ASP A 159 28.25 29.01 -2.27
CA ASP A 159 28.23 28.02 -1.18
C ASP A 159 26.94 28.06 -0.33
N ALA A 160 26.16 29.15 -0.46
CA ALA A 160 24.94 29.36 0.30
C ALA A 160 23.66 28.97 -0.45
N TRP A 161 23.70 28.78 -1.77
CA TRP A 161 22.51 28.55 -2.59
C TRP A 161 22.64 27.29 -3.44
N GLU A 162 21.56 26.51 -3.49
CA GLU A 162 21.39 25.42 -4.46
C GLU A 162 20.07 25.62 -5.20
N ILE A 163 20.08 25.57 -6.52
CA ILE A 163 18.89 25.48 -7.37
C ILE A 163 18.85 24.06 -7.93
N PHE A 164 17.70 23.40 -7.82
CA PHE A 164 17.55 22.03 -8.30
C PHE A 164 16.35 21.89 -9.26
N PHE A 165 16.46 20.90 -10.14
CA PHE A 165 15.41 20.49 -11.06
C PHE A 165 15.45 18.97 -11.23
N ASN A 166 14.31 18.33 -11.07
CA ASN A 166 14.10 16.91 -11.24
C ASN A 166 12.92 16.68 -12.18
N LEU A 167 13.08 15.72 -13.09
CA LEU A 167 12.07 15.27 -14.03
C LEU A 167 12.13 13.75 -14.08
N ALA A 168 11.01 13.08 -13.83
CA ALA A 168 10.90 11.64 -13.99
C ALA A 168 9.64 11.29 -14.80
N ASN A 169 9.74 10.32 -15.68
CA ASN A 169 8.62 9.77 -16.42
C ASN A 169 8.58 8.27 -16.18
N GLU A 170 7.57 7.85 -15.45
CA GLU A 170 7.30 6.44 -15.15
C GLU A 170 6.22 5.92 -16.09
N CYS A 171 6.51 4.82 -16.78
CA CYS A 171 5.55 4.05 -17.56
C CYS A 171 5.31 2.71 -16.89
N ARG A 172 4.05 2.33 -16.64
CA ARG A 172 3.67 0.98 -16.22
C ARG A 172 2.88 0.31 -17.33
N ASP A 173 3.35 -0.85 -17.75
CA ASP A 173 2.77 -1.60 -18.85
C ASP A 173 2.60 -3.07 -18.46
N GLY A 174 1.40 -3.61 -18.68
CA GLY A 174 1.13 -5.03 -18.54
C GLY A 174 -0.29 -5.32 -18.14
N SER A 175 -0.50 -6.34 -17.31
CA SER A 175 -1.83 -6.73 -16.85
C SER A 175 -1.79 -7.40 -15.48
N ARG A 176 -2.89 -7.28 -14.73
CA ARG A 176 -3.06 -7.89 -13.41
C ARG A 176 -4.48 -8.44 -13.22
N PRO A 177 -4.70 -9.37 -12.28
CA PRO A 177 -6.05 -9.79 -11.88
C PRO A 177 -6.90 -8.61 -11.38
N ILE A 178 -8.20 -8.64 -11.66
CA ILE A 178 -9.21 -7.77 -11.03
C ILE A 178 -10.52 -8.54 -10.82
N GLY A 179 -11.16 -8.34 -9.67
CA GLY A 179 -12.49 -8.90 -9.41
C GLY A 179 -13.60 -8.07 -10.06
N SER A 180 -14.61 -8.75 -10.60
CA SER A 180 -15.83 -8.15 -11.14
C SER A 180 -17.05 -9.00 -10.75
N ALA A 181 -18.24 -8.43 -10.91
CA ALA A 181 -19.48 -9.16 -10.69
C ALA A 181 -20.59 -8.65 -11.61
N PHE A 182 -21.52 -9.55 -11.93
CA PHE A 182 -22.77 -9.21 -12.62
C PHE A 182 -24.00 -9.26 -11.70
N TRP A 183 -23.88 -9.87 -10.52
CA TRP A 183 -24.93 -9.88 -9.49
C TRP A 183 -24.36 -10.14 -8.07
N PHE A 184 -25.08 -9.72 -7.02
CA PHE A 184 -24.68 -9.86 -5.60
C PHE A 184 -25.90 -10.27 -4.73
N PRO A 185 -25.74 -11.06 -3.65
CA PRO A 185 -24.51 -11.69 -3.14
C PRO A 185 -24.15 -13.04 -3.76
N SER A 186 -25.04 -13.65 -4.55
CA SER A 186 -25.00 -15.11 -4.76
C SER A 186 -24.86 -15.57 -6.21
N ARG A 187 -24.59 -14.69 -7.19
CA ARG A 187 -24.53 -15.09 -8.61
C ARG A 187 -23.53 -14.26 -9.41
N GLY A 188 -22.53 -14.88 -10.05
CA GLY A 188 -21.87 -14.26 -11.20
C GLY A 188 -20.68 -13.34 -10.90
N ALA A 189 -19.78 -13.72 -9.98
CA ALA A 189 -18.48 -13.04 -9.89
C ALA A 189 -17.53 -13.57 -10.97
N ALA A 190 -16.66 -12.71 -11.48
CA ALA A 190 -15.63 -13.06 -12.44
C ALA A 190 -14.32 -12.37 -12.10
N GLU A 191 -13.23 -13.12 -12.06
CA GLU A 191 -11.89 -12.55 -12.15
C GLU A 191 -11.54 -12.27 -13.61
N LEU A 192 -11.15 -11.03 -13.88
CA LEU A 192 -10.78 -10.53 -15.20
C LEU A 192 -9.30 -10.18 -15.22
N VAL A 193 -8.82 -9.87 -16.43
CA VAL A 193 -7.48 -9.34 -16.65
C VAL A 193 -7.57 -7.83 -16.86
N GLN A 194 -7.19 -7.06 -15.83
CA GLN A 194 -7.10 -5.61 -15.93
C GLN A 194 -5.85 -5.22 -16.74
N PRO A 195 -5.99 -4.46 -17.83
CA PRO A 195 -4.85 -3.87 -18.52
C PRO A 195 -4.28 -2.69 -17.72
N ILE A 196 -2.95 -2.55 -17.73
CA ILE A 196 -2.24 -1.44 -17.10
C ILE A 196 -1.44 -0.74 -18.20
N LYS A 197 -1.80 0.52 -18.49
CA LYS A 197 -1.12 1.40 -19.45
C LYS A 197 -1.02 2.80 -18.84
N TYR A 198 -0.18 2.94 -17.83
CA TYR A 198 -0.05 4.17 -17.07
C TYR A 198 1.20 4.93 -17.45
N ARG A 199 1.09 6.25 -17.44
CA ARG A 199 2.20 7.17 -17.57
C ARG A 199 2.08 8.26 -16.50
N THR A 200 3.10 8.38 -15.66
CA THR A 200 3.19 9.43 -14.64
C THR A 200 4.39 10.30 -14.93
N LEU A 201 4.14 11.59 -15.18
CA LEU A 201 5.19 12.60 -15.25
C LEU A 201 5.33 13.28 -13.90
N GLU A 202 6.53 13.28 -13.34
CA GLU A 202 6.86 13.96 -12.09
C GLU A 202 7.86 15.08 -12.35
N ILE A 203 7.58 16.27 -11.85
CA ILE A 203 8.45 17.44 -11.94
C ILE A 203 8.67 17.98 -10.54
N SER A 204 9.91 18.25 -10.16
CA SER A 204 10.21 18.98 -8.92
C SER A 204 11.32 19.99 -9.15
N THR A 205 11.14 21.21 -8.67
CA THR A 205 12.15 22.26 -8.76
C THR A 205 12.07 23.18 -7.57
N GLY A 206 13.19 23.83 -7.24
CA GLY A 206 13.22 24.74 -6.12
C GLY A 206 14.60 25.34 -5.89
N ALA A 207 14.65 26.15 -4.83
CA ALA A 207 15.87 26.76 -4.33
C ALA A 207 16.04 26.44 -2.85
N ARG A 208 17.27 26.18 -2.45
CA ARG A 208 17.68 25.96 -1.07
C ARG A 208 18.72 26.99 -0.70
N PHE A 209 18.60 27.50 0.52
CA PHE A 209 19.55 28.40 1.14
C PHE A 209 20.17 27.74 2.37
N LYS A 210 21.47 27.90 2.54
CA LYS A 210 22.24 27.45 3.71
C LYS A 210 23.18 28.57 4.16
N GLY A 211 22.87 29.20 5.28
CA GLY A 211 23.76 30.07 6.03
C GLY A 211 24.33 29.39 7.27
N GLU A 212 24.98 30.17 8.13
CA GLU A 212 25.57 29.68 9.39
C GLU A 212 24.51 29.29 10.42
N GLU A 213 23.48 30.13 10.59
CA GLU A 213 22.42 29.94 11.58
C GLU A 213 21.07 29.57 10.97
N MET A 214 20.92 29.72 9.65
CA MET A 214 19.64 29.59 8.96
C MET A 214 19.75 28.72 7.72
N GLN A 215 18.76 27.85 7.52
CA GLN A 215 18.55 27.09 6.30
C GLN A 215 17.12 27.30 5.83
N ALA A 216 16.90 27.43 4.53
CA ALA A 216 15.57 27.59 3.97
C ALA A 216 15.43 26.79 2.66
N ASN A 217 14.22 26.36 2.35
CA ASN A 217 13.90 25.67 1.11
C ASN A 217 12.56 26.20 0.58
N LEU A 218 12.49 26.43 -0.73
CA LEU A 218 11.23 26.68 -1.43
C LEU A 218 11.20 25.77 -2.65
N ALA A 219 10.17 24.91 -2.72
CA ALA A 219 10.06 23.90 -3.75
C ALA A 219 8.64 23.81 -4.31
N TYR A 220 8.57 23.52 -5.60
CA TYR A 220 7.38 23.06 -6.29
C TYR A 220 7.54 21.57 -6.65
N ALA A 221 6.46 20.81 -6.53
CA ALA A 221 6.35 19.46 -7.08
C ALA A 221 5.03 19.33 -7.84
N GLY A 222 5.07 18.69 -9.00
CA GLY A 222 3.91 18.34 -9.80
C GLY A 222 3.95 16.86 -10.20
N SER A 223 2.80 16.19 -10.18
CA SER A 223 2.63 14.82 -10.66
C SER A 223 1.42 14.76 -11.59
N PHE A 224 1.61 14.22 -12.79
CA PHE A 224 0.60 14.17 -13.85
C PHE A 224 0.41 12.72 -14.27
N PHE A 225 -0.67 12.10 -13.82
CA PHE A 225 -1.01 10.71 -14.10
C PHE A 225 -1.93 10.61 -15.30
N ARG A 226 -1.56 9.79 -16.28
CA ARG A 226 -2.36 9.47 -17.47
C ARG A 226 -2.53 7.97 -17.60
N ASN A 227 -3.74 7.55 -17.96
CA ASN A 227 -4.09 6.16 -18.21
C ASN A 227 -4.71 6.03 -19.60
N ASP A 228 -4.00 5.36 -20.51
CA ASP A 228 -4.42 5.23 -21.92
C ASP A 228 -5.68 4.37 -22.08
N ILE A 229 -6.09 3.63 -21.04
CA ILE A 229 -7.28 2.78 -21.03
C ILE A 229 -8.21 3.22 -19.91
N ALA A 230 -9.20 4.04 -20.23
CA ALA A 230 -10.14 4.61 -19.25
C ALA A 230 -11.12 3.60 -18.64
N SER A 231 -11.39 2.49 -19.32
CA SER A 231 -12.36 1.48 -18.87
C SER A 231 -11.99 0.07 -19.33
N LEU A 232 -12.39 -0.91 -18.54
CA LEU A 232 -12.40 -2.32 -18.93
C LEU A 232 -13.84 -2.74 -19.19
N THR A 233 -14.15 -3.10 -20.43
CA THR A 233 -15.43 -3.69 -20.84
C THR A 233 -15.23 -5.17 -21.10
N TRP A 234 -16.19 -6.01 -20.72
CA TRP A 234 -16.11 -7.44 -20.96
C TRP A 234 -17.47 -8.04 -21.32
N GLU A 235 -17.47 -9.09 -22.14
CA GLU A 235 -18.68 -9.84 -22.47
C GLU A 235 -19.07 -10.80 -21.34
N ASN A 236 -20.32 -10.78 -20.94
CA ASN A 236 -20.84 -11.66 -19.90
C ASN A 236 -21.14 -13.05 -20.48
N PRO A 237 -20.58 -14.17 -19.99
CA PRO A 237 -20.93 -15.50 -20.49
C PRO A 237 -22.30 -16.03 -20.02
N ALA A 238 -23.13 -15.24 -19.33
CA ALA A 238 -24.37 -15.62 -18.61
C ALA A 238 -24.23 -15.69 -17.08
N LEU A 239 -23.27 -14.95 -16.53
CA LEU A 239 -23.20 -14.68 -15.10
C LEU A 239 -24.32 -13.72 -14.69
N GLY A 240 -25.07 -14.10 -13.65
CA GLY A 240 -26.27 -13.40 -13.21
C GLY A 240 -27.54 -14.16 -13.61
N ALA A 241 -28.48 -14.33 -12.67
CA ALA A 241 -29.77 -14.95 -12.95
C ALA A 241 -30.90 -14.05 -12.49
N GLY A 242 -31.90 -13.86 -13.36
CA GLY A 242 -33.03 -12.96 -13.16
C GLY A 242 -33.74 -12.67 -14.49
N GLY A 243 -34.64 -11.69 -14.51
CA GLY A 243 -35.39 -11.30 -15.72
C GLY A 243 -34.53 -10.64 -16.80
N PHE A 244 -33.41 -10.00 -16.44
CA PHE A 244 -32.43 -9.44 -17.37
C PHE A 244 -31.02 -9.94 -17.04
N VAL A 245 -30.30 -10.39 -18.07
CA VAL A 245 -28.90 -10.76 -18.00
C VAL A 245 -28.13 -9.75 -18.85
N PRO A 246 -27.29 -8.88 -18.25
CA PRO A 246 -26.49 -7.94 -19.04
C PRO A 246 -25.55 -8.70 -19.97
N GLU A 247 -25.49 -8.35 -21.24
CA GLU A 247 -24.59 -8.98 -22.22
C GLU A 247 -23.14 -8.56 -22.00
N ARG A 248 -22.92 -7.39 -21.41
CA ARG A 248 -21.58 -6.83 -21.14
C ARG A 248 -21.49 -6.20 -19.75
N GLY A 249 -20.31 -6.22 -19.18
CA GLY A 249 -19.95 -5.45 -17.99
C GLY A 249 -18.93 -4.38 -18.34
N ARG A 250 -18.89 -3.29 -17.57
CA ARG A 250 -17.93 -2.22 -17.70
C ARG A 250 -17.55 -1.67 -16.33
N ILE A 251 -16.25 -1.52 -16.11
CA ILE A 251 -15.68 -0.85 -14.95
C ILE A 251 -14.78 0.28 -15.41
N THR A 252 -14.86 1.42 -14.73
CA THR A 252 -13.90 2.50 -14.93
C THR A 252 -12.55 2.09 -14.36
N LEU A 253 -11.46 2.40 -15.07
CA LEU A 253 -10.10 2.26 -14.54
C LEU A 253 -9.66 3.58 -13.89
N ALA A 254 -8.42 3.64 -13.42
CA ALA A 254 -7.89 4.84 -12.77
C ALA A 254 -7.99 6.05 -13.72
N PRO A 255 -8.67 7.15 -13.34
CA PRO A 255 -8.81 8.31 -14.20
C PRO A 255 -7.54 9.17 -14.20
N ASP A 256 -7.34 9.90 -15.30
CA ASP A 256 -6.31 10.92 -15.40
C ASP A 256 -6.48 11.96 -14.29
N ASN A 257 -5.39 12.31 -13.62
CA ASN A 257 -5.39 13.30 -12.55
C ASN A 257 -4.05 14.03 -12.46
N ASP A 258 -4.12 15.22 -11.86
CA ASP A 258 -3.00 16.13 -11.68
C ASP A 258 -2.85 16.49 -10.20
N TYR A 259 -1.62 16.57 -9.73
CA TYR A 259 -1.24 16.99 -8.39
C TYR A 259 -0.22 18.12 -8.46
N HIS A 260 -0.42 19.15 -7.65
CA HIS A 260 0.49 20.27 -7.48
C HIS A 260 0.78 20.48 -6.00
N LEU A 261 2.03 20.78 -5.65
CA LEU A 261 2.49 21.08 -4.30
C LEU A 261 3.46 22.25 -4.35
N VAL A 262 3.26 23.25 -3.49
CA VAL A 262 4.26 24.27 -3.16
C VAL A 262 4.58 24.13 -1.69
N LYS A 263 5.87 24.06 -1.35
CA LYS A 263 6.35 23.86 0.01
C LYS A 263 7.50 24.81 0.34
N GLY A 264 7.43 25.44 1.51
CA GLY A 264 8.50 26.20 2.12
C GLY A 264 8.94 25.55 3.44
N ASP A 265 10.25 25.48 3.67
CA ASP A 265 10.86 25.07 4.95
C ASP A 265 11.82 26.15 5.44
N LEU A 266 11.91 26.30 6.75
CA LEU A 266 12.84 27.19 7.45
C LEU A 266 13.38 26.46 8.68
N ALA A 267 14.69 26.47 8.86
CA ALA A 267 15.33 26.10 10.12
C ALA A 267 16.26 27.24 10.53
N TRP A 268 16.19 27.64 11.78
CA TRP A 268 17.02 28.67 12.37
C TRP A 268 17.51 28.18 13.74
N ALA A 269 18.77 28.38 14.05
CA ALA A 269 19.31 28.06 15.37
C ALA A 269 20.34 29.10 15.77
N HIS A 270 20.21 29.61 16.99
CA HIS A 270 21.14 30.56 17.57
C HIS A 270 21.27 30.27 19.07
N ALA A 271 22.52 30.09 19.52
CA ALA A 271 22.84 29.71 20.90
C ALA A 271 21.99 28.51 21.37
N ASP A 272 21.22 28.69 22.46
CA ASP A 272 20.41 27.63 23.09
C ASP A 272 18.99 27.51 22.49
N VAL A 273 18.70 28.27 21.43
CA VAL A 273 17.38 28.32 20.78
C VAL A 273 17.45 27.75 19.37
N GLY A 274 16.53 26.85 19.06
CA GLY A 274 16.29 26.35 17.71
C GLY A 274 14.83 26.53 17.32
N PHE A 275 14.59 26.90 16.07
CA PHE A 275 13.28 27.02 15.46
C PHE A 275 13.28 26.31 14.12
N ALA A 276 12.26 25.50 13.85
CA ALA A 276 12.03 24.92 12.54
C ALA A 276 10.56 25.10 12.16
N ALA A 277 10.28 25.44 10.91
CA ALA A 277 8.94 25.59 10.39
C ALA A 277 8.84 25.07 8.96
N SER A 278 7.66 24.57 8.60
CA SER A 278 7.33 24.17 7.24
C SER A 278 5.89 24.56 6.96
N ALA A 279 5.62 25.01 5.74
CA ALA A 279 4.28 25.23 5.24
C ALA A 279 4.17 24.69 3.81
N SER A 280 3.08 24.01 3.50
CA SER A 280 2.80 23.59 2.14
C SER A 280 1.32 23.68 1.78
N TYR A 281 1.08 23.97 0.51
CA TYR A 281 -0.23 23.94 -0.09
C TYR A 281 -0.19 22.98 -1.29
N SER A 282 -1.18 22.11 -1.37
CA SER A 282 -1.33 21.20 -2.49
C SER A 282 -2.74 21.16 -3.04
N ALA A 283 -2.84 20.85 -4.32
CA ALA A 283 -4.07 20.76 -5.07
C ALA A 283 -4.06 19.48 -5.91
N MET A 284 -5.04 18.61 -5.70
CA MET A 284 -5.34 17.44 -6.53
C MET A 284 -6.55 17.75 -7.41
N ARG A 285 -6.46 17.46 -8.70
CA ARG A 285 -7.52 17.71 -9.69
C ARG A 285 -7.75 16.47 -10.56
N GLN A 286 -9.01 16.15 -10.83
CA GLN A 286 -9.41 15.01 -11.67
C GLN A 286 -10.67 15.40 -12.46
N ASN A 287 -10.51 15.61 -13.76
CA ASN A 287 -11.57 16.08 -14.67
C ASN A 287 -11.78 15.17 -15.89
N ALA A 288 -11.38 13.90 -15.81
CA ALA A 288 -11.61 12.91 -16.85
C ALA A 288 -13.11 12.80 -17.18
N ALA A 289 -13.39 12.55 -18.46
CA ALA A 289 -14.76 12.37 -18.94
C ALA A 289 -15.39 11.16 -18.25
N LEU A 290 -16.60 11.35 -17.72
CA LEU A 290 -17.39 10.27 -17.16
C LEU A 290 -17.94 9.38 -18.28
N LEU A 291 -17.97 8.08 -18.00
CA LEU A 291 -18.59 7.10 -18.89
C LEU A 291 -20.11 7.14 -18.73
N PRO A 292 -20.89 6.69 -19.73
CA PRO A 292 -22.31 6.48 -19.55
C PRO A 292 -22.60 5.59 -18.32
N PRO A 293 -23.72 5.79 -17.62
CA PRO A 293 -24.09 4.97 -16.46
C PRO A 293 -24.05 3.45 -16.69
N VAL A 294 -24.42 2.99 -17.89
CA VAL A 294 -24.38 1.56 -18.28
C VAL A 294 -23.84 1.39 -19.71
N VAL A 295 -23.39 0.18 -20.06
CA VAL A 295 -23.00 -0.16 -21.44
C VAL A 295 -24.09 -0.89 -22.23
N ASN A 296 -25.02 -1.56 -21.55
CA ASN A 296 -26.08 -2.35 -22.19
C ASN A 296 -27.29 -1.50 -22.58
N SER A 297 -28.07 -2.01 -23.53
CA SER A 297 -29.42 -1.53 -23.88
C SER A 297 -30.48 -2.58 -23.51
N GLY A 298 -31.76 -2.20 -23.56
CA GLY A 298 -32.88 -3.10 -23.24
C GLY A 298 -33.72 -2.58 -22.08
N PHE A 299 -34.65 -3.41 -21.60
CA PHE A 299 -35.61 -3.00 -20.57
C PHE A 299 -35.48 -3.85 -19.30
N THR A 300 -35.22 -3.18 -18.17
CA THR A 300 -34.97 -3.82 -16.86
C THR A 300 -35.70 -3.04 -15.76
N PRO A 301 -37.04 -3.16 -15.72
CA PRO A 301 -38.03 -2.09 -15.43
C PRO A 301 -37.78 -0.65 -15.92
N ILE A 302 -36.58 -0.33 -16.36
CA ILE A 302 -36.12 0.96 -16.87
C ILE A 302 -35.58 0.71 -18.27
N ASP A 303 -35.85 1.64 -19.20
CA ASP A 303 -35.25 1.59 -20.53
C ASP A 303 -33.78 2.04 -20.45
N LEU A 304 -32.86 1.08 -20.55
CA LEU A 304 -31.42 1.30 -20.49
C LEU A 304 -30.92 2.16 -21.67
N SER A 305 -31.69 2.29 -22.74
CA SER A 305 -31.37 3.17 -23.87
C SER A 305 -31.35 4.65 -23.47
N ASN A 306 -32.02 5.01 -22.37
CA ASN A 306 -31.97 6.35 -21.78
C ASN A 306 -30.81 6.52 -20.77
N TRP A 307 -29.99 5.48 -20.57
CA TRP A 307 -28.91 5.41 -19.59
C TRP A 307 -27.56 4.97 -20.19
N ASN A 308 -27.53 4.46 -21.42
CA ASN A 308 -26.33 3.99 -22.11
C ASN A 308 -25.61 5.09 -22.91
N THR A 309 -25.95 6.36 -22.63
CA THR A 309 -25.38 7.55 -23.27
C THR A 309 -24.83 8.53 -22.23
N VAL A 310 -23.79 9.29 -22.59
CA VAL A 310 -23.26 10.37 -21.75
C VAL A 310 -24.27 11.50 -21.52
N ALA A 311 -25.29 11.61 -22.38
CA ALA A 311 -26.41 12.54 -22.18
C ALA A 311 -27.27 12.20 -20.96
N ALA A 312 -27.14 10.99 -20.41
CA ALA A 312 -27.79 10.56 -19.17
C ALA A 312 -27.06 11.01 -17.89
N LEU A 313 -25.91 11.66 -18.03
CA LEU A 313 -25.13 12.19 -16.91
C LEU A 313 -25.57 13.61 -16.58
N SER A 314 -25.61 13.95 -15.29
CA SER A 314 -25.85 15.32 -14.80
C SER A 314 -24.73 16.29 -15.17
N GLN A 315 -23.52 15.76 -15.33
CA GLN A 315 -22.31 16.47 -15.75
C GLN A 315 -21.37 15.52 -16.49
N SER A 316 -20.59 16.04 -17.44
CA SER A 316 -19.73 15.22 -18.31
C SER A 316 -18.41 14.79 -17.68
N SER A 317 -18.01 15.38 -16.55
CA SER A 317 -16.82 15.02 -15.77
C SER A 317 -17.15 15.16 -14.28
N ALA A 318 -16.35 14.56 -13.39
CA ALA A 318 -16.55 14.72 -11.95
C ALA A 318 -16.14 16.11 -11.43
N ASP A 319 -15.30 16.83 -12.18
CA ASP A 319 -14.62 18.07 -11.75
C ASP A 319 -14.11 17.99 -10.30
N ALA A 320 -13.47 16.86 -9.97
CA ALA A 320 -13.11 16.54 -8.60
C ALA A 320 -11.86 17.32 -8.20
N GLY A 321 -11.91 17.91 -7.01
CA GLY A 321 -10.85 18.74 -6.47
C GLY A 321 -10.64 18.51 -4.97
N ILE A 322 -9.40 18.33 -4.55
CA ILE A 322 -9.01 18.31 -3.14
C ILE A 322 -7.88 19.31 -2.94
N ASP A 323 -8.05 20.22 -2.00
CA ASP A 323 -7.01 21.14 -1.55
C ASP A 323 -6.50 20.71 -0.19
N THR A 324 -5.20 20.82 0.04
CA THR A 324 -4.60 20.49 1.34
C THR A 324 -3.59 21.54 1.74
N PHE A 325 -3.77 22.09 2.94
CA PHE A 325 -2.78 22.92 3.60
C PHE A 325 -2.15 22.15 4.75
N ASP A 326 -0.84 22.22 4.85
CA ASP A 326 -0.02 21.61 5.90
C ASP A 326 0.88 22.67 6.53
N GLY A 327 0.88 22.76 7.85
CA GLY A 327 1.74 23.63 8.64
C GLY A 327 2.43 22.86 9.76
N PHE A 328 3.70 23.16 9.99
CA PHE A 328 4.51 22.61 11.07
C PHE A 328 5.37 23.71 11.66
N ALA A 329 5.47 23.75 12.99
CA ALA A 329 6.45 24.56 13.69
C ALA A 329 7.00 23.79 14.90
N GLN A 330 8.29 23.95 15.14
CA GLN A 330 8.98 23.40 16.30
C GLN A 330 9.87 24.48 16.90
N PHE A 331 9.75 24.64 18.20
CA PHE A 331 10.60 25.51 19.00
C PHE A 331 11.32 24.65 20.04
N ARG A 332 12.65 24.75 20.06
CA ARG A 332 13.51 24.07 21.02
C ARG A 332 14.29 25.10 21.80
N TYR A 333 14.34 24.91 23.12
CA TYR A 333 15.08 25.78 24.03
C TYR A 333 15.84 24.94 25.05
N SER A 334 17.12 25.23 25.23
CA SER A 334 17.98 24.53 26.20
C SER A 334 18.35 25.47 27.36
N PRO A 335 17.43 25.72 28.32
CA PRO A 335 17.66 26.67 29.42
C PRO A 335 18.85 26.30 30.31
N LEU A 336 19.21 25.01 30.36
CA LEU A 336 20.31 24.47 31.13
C LEU A 336 21.07 23.48 30.26
N LYS A 337 22.35 23.26 30.54
CA LYS A 337 23.19 22.27 29.84
C LYS A 337 22.65 20.84 29.85
N ASP A 338 21.78 20.53 30.82
CA ASP A 338 21.22 19.19 31.08
C ASP A 338 19.74 19.09 30.73
N LEU A 339 19.10 20.18 30.30
CA LEU A 339 17.66 20.23 30.04
C LEU A 339 17.38 20.88 28.68
N ALA A 340 16.72 20.14 27.79
CA ALA A 340 16.13 20.69 26.58
C ALA A 340 14.61 20.57 26.62
N LEU A 341 13.94 21.65 26.25
CA LEU A 341 12.49 21.74 26.13
C LEU A 341 12.14 21.90 24.66
N THR A 342 11.18 21.12 24.17
CA THR A 342 10.71 21.21 22.79
C THR A 342 9.19 21.36 22.78
N LEU A 343 8.69 22.34 22.04
CA LEU A 343 7.28 22.51 21.70
C LEU A 343 7.12 22.33 20.20
N GLU A 344 6.20 21.48 19.79
CA GLU A 344 5.92 21.19 18.39
C GLU A 344 4.43 21.36 18.11
N THR A 345 4.08 22.01 17.01
CA THR A 345 2.72 22.17 16.51
C THR A 345 2.63 21.70 15.06
N ARG A 346 1.53 21.03 14.73
CA ARG A 346 1.19 20.64 13.36
C ARG A 346 -0.27 20.99 13.08
N TYR A 347 -0.53 21.46 11.88
CA TYR A 347 -1.87 21.73 11.40
C TYR A 347 -2.02 21.16 9.99
N ARG A 348 -3.12 20.47 9.73
CA ARG A 348 -3.47 19.96 8.40
C ARG A 348 -4.94 20.21 8.14
N ASN A 349 -5.24 20.89 7.05
CA ASN A 349 -6.60 21.04 6.54
C ASN A 349 -6.68 20.38 5.15
N GLN A 350 -7.58 19.42 4.98
CA GLN A 350 -7.87 18.77 3.71
C GLN A 350 -9.34 19.02 3.35
N ASP A 351 -9.56 19.80 2.30
CA ASP A 351 -10.89 20.19 1.84
C ASP A 351 -11.20 19.52 0.50
N ASN A 352 -12.12 18.56 0.50
CA ASN A 352 -12.63 17.93 -0.70
C ASN A 352 -13.82 18.73 -1.23
N LYS A 353 -13.68 19.26 -2.44
CA LYS A 353 -14.64 20.17 -3.07
C LYS A 353 -15.52 19.49 -4.12
N THR A 354 -15.41 18.16 -4.24
CA THR A 354 -16.15 17.39 -5.24
C THR A 354 -17.64 17.39 -4.91
N ASP A 355 -18.49 17.84 -5.84
CA ASP A 355 -19.95 17.73 -5.76
C ASP A 355 -20.47 17.13 -7.07
N TYR A 356 -20.89 15.87 -7.00
CA TYR A 356 -21.48 15.12 -8.09
C TYR A 356 -22.87 14.68 -7.67
N LEU A 357 -23.88 15.08 -8.44
CA LEU A 357 -25.26 14.67 -8.28
C LEU A 357 -25.60 13.58 -9.30
N SER A 358 -25.99 12.39 -8.85
CA SER A 358 -26.48 11.32 -9.71
C SER A 358 -27.92 11.61 -10.14
N PHE A 359 -28.06 12.33 -11.26
CA PHE A 359 -29.35 12.72 -11.84
C PHE A 359 -29.29 12.55 -13.36
N ASN A 360 -30.30 11.88 -13.93
CA ASN A 360 -30.44 11.70 -15.37
C ASN A 360 -31.36 12.77 -15.96
N PRO A 361 -30.85 13.73 -16.76
CA PRO A 361 -31.67 14.80 -17.32
C PRO A 361 -32.64 14.32 -18.42
N LEU A 362 -32.41 13.15 -19.03
CA LEU A 362 -33.29 12.59 -20.07
C LEU A 362 -34.59 12.05 -19.47
N THR A 363 -34.50 11.46 -18.28
CA THR A 363 -35.65 10.82 -17.62
C THR A 363 -36.15 11.57 -16.39
N SER A 364 -35.42 12.60 -15.93
CA SER A 364 -35.67 13.31 -14.67
C SER A 364 -35.61 12.42 -13.42
N GLU A 365 -34.75 11.41 -13.44
CA GLU A 365 -34.61 10.42 -12.37
C GLU A 365 -33.33 10.62 -11.55
N TYR A 366 -33.41 10.38 -10.25
CA TYR A 366 -32.26 10.41 -9.33
C TYR A 366 -31.74 9.00 -9.04
N GLY A 367 -30.44 8.87 -8.85
CA GLY A 367 -29.76 7.61 -8.53
C GLY A 367 -28.92 7.09 -9.70
N TYR A 368 -28.52 5.83 -9.63
CA TYR A 368 -27.67 5.18 -10.64
C TYR A 368 -28.10 3.74 -10.90
N LEU A 369 -27.63 3.18 -12.01
CA LEU A 369 -27.74 1.77 -12.34
C LEU A 369 -26.42 1.09 -12.01
N GLY A 370 -26.46 0.03 -11.20
CA GLY A 370 -25.30 -0.79 -10.87
C GLY A 370 -25.23 -2.04 -11.73
N LEU A 371 -24.02 -2.62 -11.82
CA LEU A 371 -23.77 -3.90 -12.52
C LEU A 371 -24.31 -3.87 -13.97
N ASP A 372 -24.04 -2.77 -14.66
CA ASP A 372 -24.45 -2.49 -16.05
C ASP A 372 -25.92 -2.77 -16.38
N GLY A 373 -26.80 -2.44 -15.44
CA GLY A 373 -28.26 -2.52 -15.60
C GLY A 373 -28.90 -3.69 -14.84
N ALA A 374 -28.11 -4.62 -14.30
CA ALA A 374 -28.67 -5.69 -13.48
C ALA A 374 -29.28 -5.13 -12.17
N LEU A 375 -28.66 -4.12 -11.55
CA LEU A 375 -29.12 -3.54 -10.29
C LEU A 375 -29.67 -2.13 -10.47
N SER A 376 -30.99 -1.95 -10.33
CA SER A 376 -31.57 -0.60 -10.30
C SER A 376 -31.46 0.04 -8.91
N ARG A 377 -30.70 1.14 -8.82
CA ARG A 377 -30.66 2.03 -7.65
C ARG A 377 -31.25 3.40 -7.97
N ILE A 378 -32.27 3.43 -8.81
CA ILE A 378 -33.05 4.63 -9.10
C ILE A 378 -34.06 4.89 -7.98
N TYR A 379 -34.23 6.17 -7.65
CA TYR A 379 -35.20 6.66 -6.67
C TYR A 379 -36.61 6.61 -7.27
N ASN A 380 -37.53 5.95 -6.57
CA ASN A 380 -38.96 5.96 -6.92
C ASN A 380 -39.72 6.92 -5.98
N PRO A 381 -40.24 8.05 -6.46
CA PRO A 381 -40.93 9.04 -5.64
C PRO A 381 -42.32 8.60 -5.15
N THR A 382 -42.88 7.53 -5.72
CA THR A 382 -44.19 7.00 -5.33
C THR A 382 -44.10 5.83 -4.35
N ALA A 383 -42.89 5.31 -4.12
CA ALA A 383 -42.67 4.16 -3.26
C ALA A 383 -42.11 4.60 -1.89
N ALA A 384 -42.80 4.21 -0.82
CA ALA A 384 -42.31 4.43 0.54
C ALA A 384 -40.97 3.70 0.78
N GLY A 385 -40.00 4.39 1.36
CA GLY A 385 -38.70 3.80 1.70
C GLY A 385 -37.75 3.60 0.53
N SER A 386 -37.88 4.38 -0.54
CA SER A 386 -36.97 4.33 -1.69
C SER A 386 -35.64 5.05 -1.41
N VAL A 387 -34.92 4.66 -0.37
CA VAL A 387 -33.59 5.24 -0.03
C VAL A 387 -32.56 4.84 -1.09
N ARG A 388 -31.95 5.82 -1.76
CA ARG A 388 -30.91 5.64 -2.79
C ARG A 388 -29.77 6.64 -2.59
N PRO A 389 -28.50 6.26 -2.82
CA PRO A 389 -27.42 7.24 -2.93
C PRO A 389 -27.66 8.12 -4.16
N ILE A 390 -27.56 9.43 -4.00
CA ILE A 390 -27.78 10.40 -5.07
C ILE A 390 -26.64 11.42 -5.18
N ARG A 391 -25.76 11.52 -4.19
CA ARG A 391 -24.56 12.38 -4.26
C ARG A 391 -23.34 11.65 -3.75
N ASN A 392 -22.16 12.10 -4.16
CA ASN A 392 -20.91 11.71 -3.50
C ASN A 392 -20.82 12.29 -2.09
N ILE A 393 -19.94 11.74 -1.27
CA ILE A 393 -19.64 12.25 0.07
C ILE A 393 -18.23 12.87 0.02
N PRO A 394 -18.11 14.21 0.06
CA PRO A 394 -16.81 14.88 0.00
C PRO A 394 -16.14 14.88 1.38
N PHE A 395 -15.57 13.74 1.77
CA PHE A 395 -14.84 13.63 3.04
C PHE A 395 -13.74 14.69 3.12
N ALA A 396 -13.71 15.43 4.23
CA ALA A 396 -12.76 16.49 4.50
C ALA A 396 -12.33 16.40 5.98
N THR A 397 -11.11 16.85 6.27
CA THR A 397 -10.55 16.77 7.64
C THR A 397 -9.83 18.05 8.02
N ASP A 398 -9.91 18.38 9.31
CA ASP A 398 -9.07 19.38 9.95
C ASP A 398 -8.38 18.74 11.14
N LYS A 399 -7.06 18.87 11.21
CA LYS A 399 -6.22 18.18 12.19
C LYS A 399 -5.23 19.15 12.82
N PHE A 400 -5.22 19.20 14.15
CA PHE A 400 -4.27 19.98 14.93
C PHE A 400 -3.57 19.10 15.96
N ASP A 401 -2.23 19.06 15.92
CA ASP A 401 -1.41 18.35 16.88
C ASP A 401 -0.52 19.35 17.64
N ILE A 402 -0.44 19.20 18.97
CA ILE A 402 0.53 19.89 19.82
C ILE A 402 1.29 18.86 20.66
N THR A 403 2.61 18.99 20.73
CA THR A 403 3.46 18.08 21.52
C THR A 403 4.48 18.88 22.31
N ALA A 404 4.50 18.64 23.63
CA ALA A 404 5.52 19.18 24.53
C ALA A 404 6.46 18.06 24.97
N LYS A 405 7.77 18.32 24.95
CA LYS A 405 8.82 17.37 25.32
C LYS A 405 9.81 18.02 26.28
N ALA A 406 10.29 17.24 27.24
CA ALA A 406 11.38 17.58 28.12
C ALA A 406 12.42 16.45 28.10
N ASP A 407 13.62 16.77 27.63
CA ASP A 407 14.76 15.87 27.59
C ASP A 407 15.74 16.28 28.69
N TYR A 408 15.91 15.43 29.71
CA TYR A 408 16.74 15.70 30.87
C TYR A 408 17.89 14.70 31.01
N ARG A 409 19.12 15.21 31.12
CA ARG A 409 20.33 14.41 31.36
C ARG A 409 20.47 14.13 32.86
N LEU A 410 20.02 12.95 33.31
CA LEU A 410 20.12 12.49 34.70
C LEU A 410 21.59 12.30 35.13
N THR A 411 22.39 11.70 34.26
CA THR A 411 23.83 11.48 34.44
C THR A 411 24.53 11.68 33.10
N THR A 412 25.87 11.64 33.06
CA THR A 412 26.61 11.65 31.77
C THR A 412 26.26 10.48 30.85
N HIS A 413 25.69 9.40 31.40
CA HIS A 413 25.38 8.16 30.72
C HIS A 413 23.88 7.92 30.53
N THR A 414 23.01 8.65 31.24
CA THR A 414 21.57 8.36 31.30
C THR A 414 20.74 9.61 31.03
N ARG A 415 19.72 9.48 30.18
CA ARG A 415 18.76 10.52 29.82
C ARG A 415 17.34 10.04 30.06
N LEU A 416 16.50 10.95 30.54
CA LEU A 416 15.07 10.78 30.71
C LEU A 416 14.35 11.73 29.75
N ASN A 417 13.48 11.19 28.91
CA ASN A 417 12.65 11.97 28.01
C ASN A 417 11.18 11.79 28.42
N ILE A 418 10.49 12.90 28.65
CA ILE A 418 9.06 12.92 28.96
C ILE A 418 8.37 13.72 27.87
N SER A 419 7.25 13.21 27.35
CA SER A 419 6.46 13.95 26.37
C SER A 419 4.96 13.77 26.55
N TYR A 420 4.23 14.82 26.25
CA TYR A 420 2.77 14.83 26.16
C TYR A 420 2.37 15.33 24.77
N ALA A 421 1.50 14.58 24.10
CA ALA A 421 0.93 14.93 22.82
C ALA A 421 -0.60 15.01 22.92
N HIS A 422 -1.16 16.07 22.37
CA HIS A 422 -2.59 16.25 22.18
C HIS A 422 -2.86 16.40 20.68
N LYS A 423 -3.81 15.64 20.17
CA LYS A 423 -4.22 15.66 18.75
C LYS A 423 -5.72 15.85 18.68
N GLU A 424 -6.16 16.86 17.97
CA GLU A 424 -7.54 17.12 17.65
C GLU A 424 -7.77 16.81 16.17
N LEU A 425 -8.81 16.03 15.87
CA LEU A 425 -9.18 15.68 14.50
C LEU A 425 -10.68 15.89 14.29
N GLU A 426 -11.01 16.89 13.50
CA GLU A 426 -12.35 17.16 13.01
C GLU A 426 -12.54 16.52 11.63
N ARG A 427 -13.66 15.84 11.43
CA ARG A 427 -13.99 15.11 10.22
C ARG A 427 -15.36 15.59 9.72
N ARG A 428 -15.45 16.00 8.47
CA ARG A 428 -16.74 16.26 7.83
C ARG A 428 -17.29 14.96 7.26
N TYR A 429 -18.59 14.73 7.46
CA TYR A 429 -19.33 13.58 6.93
C TYR A 429 -18.82 12.21 7.44
N ARG A 430 -18.39 12.12 8.70
CA ARG A 430 -18.00 10.86 9.36
C ARG A 430 -18.86 10.62 10.59
N GLU A 431 -18.90 9.36 11.04
CA GLU A 431 -19.76 8.94 12.16
C GLU A 431 -19.38 9.62 13.49
N VAL A 432 -18.11 10.00 13.64
CA VAL A 432 -17.63 10.86 14.74
C VAL A 432 -17.11 12.15 14.12
N ALA A 433 -17.72 13.28 14.50
CA ALA A 433 -17.38 14.58 13.94
C ALA A 433 -16.04 15.10 14.46
N LYS A 434 -15.72 14.87 15.74
CA LYS A 434 -14.48 15.33 16.36
C LYS A 434 -13.93 14.28 17.32
N SER A 435 -12.62 14.07 17.30
CA SER A 435 -11.93 13.20 18.27
C SER A 435 -10.65 13.82 18.78
N ASN A 436 -10.37 13.59 20.05
CA ASN A 436 -9.16 14.04 20.73
C ASN A 436 -8.34 12.83 21.17
N ASP A 437 -7.07 12.78 20.77
CA ASP A 437 -6.11 11.79 21.24
C ASP A 437 -5.12 12.46 22.19
N ASN A 438 -4.99 11.92 23.40
CA ASN A 438 -4.01 12.35 24.39
C ASN A 438 -3.02 11.21 24.61
N ALA A 439 -1.72 11.48 24.48
CA ALA A 439 -0.68 10.49 24.69
C ALA A 439 0.38 11.02 25.65
N PHE A 440 0.71 10.22 26.67
CA PHE A 440 1.81 10.48 27.59
C PHE A 440 2.87 9.40 27.43
N LYS A 441 4.11 9.83 27.20
CA LYS A 441 5.24 8.92 26.98
C LYS A 441 6.40 9.28 27.90
N THR A 442 6.99 8.25 28.51
CA THR A 442 8.22 8.32 29.28
C THR A 442 9.25 7.36 28.68
N GLU A 443 10.45 7.85 28.43
CA GLU A 443 11.55 7.08 27.88
C GLU A 443 12.81 7.29 28.71
N ILE A 444 13.50 6.20 29.02
CA ILE A 444 14.83 6.22 29.63
C ILE A 444 15.83 5.62 28.65
N ALA A 445 16.94 6.33 28.42
CA ALA A 445 18.03 5.88 27.58
C ALA A 445 19.33 5.91 28.39
N SER A 446 20.09 4.82 28.37
CA SER A 446 21.37 4.70 29.06
C SER A 446 22.46 4.16 28.14
N VAL A 447 23.67 4.68 28.28
CA VAL A 447 24.88 4.24 27.58
C VAL A 447 25.91 3.84 28.63
N GLY A 448 26.13 2.56 28.81
CA GLY A 448 27.17 2.01 29.67
C GLY A 448 28.48 1.79 28.91
N HIS A 449 29.60 2.21 29.49
CA HIS A 449 30.93 2.11 28.87
C HIS A 449 31.37 0.65 28.59
N GLU A 450 30.88 -0.33 29.36
CA GLU A 450 31.36 -1.72 29.30
C GLU A 450 30.28 -2.73 28.88
N TRP A 451 29.00 -2.44 29.11
CA TRP A 451 27.90 -3.38 28.83
C TRP A 451 27.06 -2.99 27.61
N GLY A 452 27.16 -1.75 27.10
CA GLY A 452 26.48 -1.31 25.87
C GLY A 452 25.38 -0.24 26.07
N THR A 453 24.30 -0.30 25.29
CA THR A 453 23.21 0.70 25.30
C THR A 453 21.85 0.07 25.61
N LEU A 454 20.99 0.83 26.28
CA LEU A 454 19.62 0.44 26.60
C LEU A 454 18.68 1.64 26.43
N ARG A 455 17.53 1.43 25.80
CA ARG A 455 16.43 2.37 25.71
C ARG A 455 15.12 1.65 25.98
N ILE A 456 14.35 2.17 26.92
CA ILE A 456 13.02 1.66 27.26
C ILE A 456 12.05 2.84 27.21
N ALA A 457 10.94 2.68 26.49
CA ALA A 457 9.89 3.69 26.40
C ALA A 457 8.52 3.07 26.67
N TYR A 458 7.75 3.71 27.52
CA TYR A 458 6.36 3.40 27.78
C TYR A 458 5.47 4.57 27.36
N GLU A 459 4.40 4.29 26.63
CA GLU A 459 3.39 5.26 26.21
C GLU A 459 2.00 4.75 26.58
N TYR A 460 1.18 5.64 27.14
CA TYR A 460 -0.26 5.46 27.27
C TYR A 460 -0.95 6.50 26.39
N ALA A 461 -1.87 6.06 25.54
CA ALA A 461 -2.66 6.92 24.68
C ALA A 461 -4.16 6.64 24.85
N ASP A 462 -4.96 7.69 24.90
CA ASP A 462 -6.41 7.63 25.03
C ASP A 462 -7.05 8.52 23.96
N ARG A 463 -7.98 7.95 23.19
CA ARG A 463 -8.79 8.66 22.19
C ARG A 463 -10.23 8.74 22.68
N ARG A 464 -10.79 9.96 22.64
CA ARG A 464 -12.20 10.23 22.92
C ARG A 464 -12.84 11.05 21.80
N GLY A 465 -13.96 10.57 21.30
CA GLY A 465 -14.78 11.19 20.27
C GLY A 465 -15.99 11.94 20.82
N THR A 466 -16.60 12.77 19.97
CA THR A 466 -18.01 13.14 20.13
C THR A 466 -18.91 11.93 19.91
N ASP A 467 -20.21 12.09 20.18
CA ASP A 467 -21.21 11.06 19.93
C ASP A 467 -21.10 10.43 18.55
N TYR A 468 -21.23 9.10 18.51
CA TYR A 468 -21.19 8.31 17.29
C TYR A 468 -22.56 8.33 16.61
N VAL A 469 -22.65 8.92 15.42
CA VAL A 469 -23.84 8.94 14.57
C VAL A 469 -23.72 7.82 13.53
N PRO A 470 -24.55 6.76 13.58
CA PRO A 470 -24.39 5.60 12.70
C PRO A 470 -24.77 5.85 11.22
N ASP A 471 -25.53 6.89 10.91
CA ASP A 471 -25.86 7.29 9.54
C ASP A 471 -25.79 8.82 9.33
N PRO A 472 -24.59 9.39 9.21
CA PRO A 472 -24.40 10.81 8.94
C PRO A 472 -24.61 11.18 7.46
N TYR A 473 -25.06 10.23 6.61
CA TYR A 473 -25.02 10.35 5.15
C TYR A 473 -26.38 10.69 4.53
N ALA A 474 -27.37 11.07 5.33
CA ALA A 474 -28.72 11.40 4.87
C ALA A 474 -28.72 12.47 3.75
N PHE A 475 -27.85 13.49 3.84
CA PHE A 475 -27.75 14.55 2.84
C PHE A 475 -27.40 14.04 1.43
N ALA A 476 -26.64 12.94 1.34
CA ALA A 476 -26.19 12.34 0.09
C ALA A 476 -27.14 11.28 -0.47
N ARG A 477 -28.31 11.09 0.18
CA ARG A 477 -29.31 10.08 -0.17
C ARG A 477 -30.64 10.72 -0.52
N SER A 478 -31.50 9.97 -1.21
CA SER A 478 -32.83 10.42 -1.63
C SER A 478 -33.75 10.87 -0.49
N VAL A 479 -33.44 10.54 0.77
CA VAL A 479 -34.14 11.08 1.95
C VAL A 479 -34.02 12.61 2.07
N SER A 480 -33.03 13.23 1.41
CA SER A 480 -32.87 14.69 1.36
C SER A 480 -33.71 15.36 0.26
N LEU A 481 -34.37 14.58 -0.61
CA LEU A 481 -35.21 15.12 -1.69
C LEU A 481 -36.57 15.56 -1.16
N VAL A 482 -37.10 16.64 -1.74
CA VAL A 482 -38.49 17.06 -1.51
C VAL A 482 -39.44 15.99 -2.03
N GLY A 483 -40.43 15.61 -1.20
CA GLY A 483 -41.42 14.60 -1.56
C GLY A 483 -40.99 13.15 -1.27
N TYR A 484 -39.87 12.94 -0.57
CA TYR A 484 -39.52 11.62 -0.06
C TYR A 484 -40.60 11.05 0.87
N ILE A 485 -41.01 9.81 0.61
CA ILE A 485 -42.01 9.09 1.41
C ILE A 485 -41.27 8.08 2.31
N PRO A 486 -41.21 8.28 3.63
CA PRO A 486 -40.61 7.29 4.54
C PRO A 486 -41.50 6.05 4.68
N ARG A 487 -40.92 4.90 5.04
CA ARG A 487 -41.72 3.71 5.41
C ARG A 487 -42.55 3.97 6.67
N ALA A 488 -43.68 3.28 6.80
CA ALA A 488 -44.55 3.38 7.98
C ALA A 488 -43.84 3.01 9.31
N GLY A 489 -42.85 2.12 9.27
CA GLY A 489 -41.99 1.73 10.41
C GLY A 489 -40.64 2.45 10.46
N GLY A 490 -40.46 3.49 9.63
CA GLY A 490 -39.19 4.15 9.38
C GLY A 490 -38.28 3.39 8.42
N ASP A 491 -37.31 4.10 7.87
CA ASP A 491 -36.38 3.52 6.89
C ASP A 491 -35.34 2.62 7.55
N ALA A 492 -34.89 1.62 6.81
CA ALA A 492 -33.91 0.66 7.30
C ALA A 492 -32.64 1.38 7.77
N PRO A 493 -32.12 1.05 8.96
CA PRO A 493 -30.89 1.66 9.44
C PRO A 493 -29.72 1.26 8.56
N LEU A 494 -28.77 2.17 8.36
CA LEU A 494 -27.56 1.91 7.57
C LEU A 494 -26.70 0.80 8.18
N THR A 495 -26.57 0.82 9.50
CA THR A 495 -25.70 -0.08 10.26
C THR A 495 -26.25 -0.25 11.67
N LEU A 496 -25.75 -1.24 12.41
CA LEU A 496 -25.97 -1.42 13.83
C LEU A 496 -25.50 -0.17 14.60
N ALA A 497 -26.35 0.40 15.45
CA ALA A 497 -26.06 1.67 16.15
C ALA A 497 -24.93 1.56 17.19
N SER A 498 -24.74 0.38 17.79
CA SER A 498 -23.64 0.07 18.71
C SER A 498 -22.35 -0.32 17.98
N PHE A 499 -22.36 -0.42 16.65
CA PHE A 499 -21.14 -0.68 15.89
C PHE A 499 -20.20 0.53 15.94
N ARG A 500 -18.91 0.27 16.08
CA ARG A 500 -17.87 1.29 16.05
C ARG A 500 -16.84 0.94 14.99
N LYS A 501 -16.67 1.84 14.02
CA LYS A 501 -15.55 1.77 13.07
C LYS A 501 -14.25 2.08 13.82
N TYR A 502 -13.27 1.19 13.72
CA TYR A 502 -12.02 1.26 14.50
C TYR A 502 -11.22 2.56 14.31
N ASP A 503 -11.36 3.23 13.16
CA ASP A 503 -10.61 4.45 12.86
C ASP A 503 -11.17 5.70 13.58
N VAL A 504 -12.41 5.62 14.08
CA VAL A 504 -13.10 6.70 14.81
C VAL A 504 -13.51 6.31 16.23
N ALA A 505 -13.47 5.03 16.57
CA ALA A 505 -13.81 4.53 17.89
C ALA A 505 -12.89 5.11 18.98
N ASP A 506 -13.47 5.30 20.15
CA ASP A 506 -12.73 5.53 21.39
C ASP A 506 -11.80 4.35 21.66
N ARG A 507 -10.61 4.62 22.19
CA ARG A 507 -9.65 3.55 22.49
C ARG A 507 -8.66 3.96 23.57
N GLY A 508 -8.26 2.98 24.36
CA GLY A 508 -7.09 3.05 25.24
C GLY A 508 -5.96 2.19 24.66
N GLU A 509 -4.75 2.71 24.61
CA GLU A 509 -3.59 2.02 24.07
C GLU A 509 -2.41 2.09 25.04
N HIS A 510 -1.81 0.94 25.32
CA HIS A 510 -0.56 0.81 26.04
C HIS A 510 0.52 0.31 25.09
N SER A 511 1.64 1.04 25.01
CA SER A 511 2.77 0.70 24.17
C SER A 511 4.07 0.65 25.00
N LEU A 512 4.82 -0.44 24.87
CA LEU A 512 6.15 -0.61 25.45
C LEU A 512 7.16 -0.88 24.33
N ASN A 513 8.26 -0.14 24.30
CA ASN A 513 9.33 -0.32 23.33
C ASN A 513 10.67 -0.50 24.06
N LEU A 514 11.44 -1.50 23.63
CA LEU A 514 12.77 -1.83 24.11
C LEU A 514 13.75 -1.82 22.94
N GLN A 515 14.90 -1.19 23.13
CA GLN A 515 16.04 -1.30 22.23
C GLN A 515 17.31 -1.40 23.06
N SER A 516 18.15 -2.37 22.76
CA SER A 516 19.43 -2.54 23.44
C SER A 516 20.49 -3.12 22.51
N ASN A 517 21.73 -2.72 22.75
CA ASN A 517 22.91 -3.34 22.15
C ASN A 517 23.87 -3.67 23.29
N PHE A 518 24.09 -4.95 23.54
CA PHE A 518 24.98 -5.45 24.60
C PHE A 518 26.33 -5.83 24.01
N ILE A 519 27.40 -5.34 24.62
CA ILE A 519 28.77 -5.76 24.28
C ILE A 519 29.08 -6.97 25.17
N LEU A 520 29.02 -8.18 24.60
CA LEU A 520 29.28 -9.41 25.35
C LEU A 520 30.79 -9.70 25.47
N SER A 521 31.58 -9.29 24.47
CA SER A 521 33.04 -9.29 24.48
C SER A 521 33.58 -8.27 23.47
N GLU A 522 34.90 -8.08 23.39
CA GLU A 522 35.55 -7.24 22.36
C GLU A 522 35.24 -7.67 20.92
N ARG A 523 34.76 -8.91 20.72
CA ARG A 523 34.46 -9.50 19.41
C ARG A 523 33.00 -9.85 19.21
N THR A 524 32.14 -9.61 20.20
CA THR A 524 30.75 -10.09 20.15
C THR A 524 29.80 -9.04 20.69
N ASP A 525 28.84 -8.65 19.85
CA ASP A 525 27.70 -7.81 20.22
C ASP A 525 26.39 -8.59 20.11
N PHE A 526 25.45 -8.28 21.01
CA PHE A 526 24.11 -8.81 21.01
C PHE A 526 23.10 -7.67 21.04
N GLN A 527 22.33 -7.55 19.97
CA GLN A 527 21.25 -6.58 19.85
C GLN A 527 19.92 -7.24 20.19
N LEU A 528 19.14 -6.58 21.02
CA LEU A 528 17.78 -7.00 21.36
C LEU A 528 16.85 -5.80 21.23
N GLY A 529 15.81 -5.97 20.42
CA GLY A 529 14.71 -5.04 20.31
C GLY A 529 13.38 -5.74 20.59
N GLY A 530 12.38 -4.96 21.01
CA GLY A 530 11.03 -5.44 21.08
C GLY A 530 10.00 -4.34 21.22
N SER A 531 8.80 -4.60 20.72
CA SER A 531 7.63 -3.75 20.90
C SER A 531 6.44 -4.57 21.34
N TYR A 532 5.74 -4.08 22.36
CA TYR A 532 4.46 -4.60 22.77
C TYR A 532 3.42 -3.48 22.67
N ARG A 533 2.29 -3.76 22.05
CA ARG A 533 1.16 -2.83 21.98
C ARG A 533 -0.11 -3.57 22.33
N ASN A 534 -0.92 -2.97 23.19
CA ASN A 534 -2.26 -3.44 23.49
C ASN A 534 -3.25 -2.28 23.34
N THR A 535 -4.14 -2.41 22.36
CA THR A 535 -5.19 -1.45 22.08
C THR A 535 -6.53 -2.06 22.42
N ASP A 536 -7.26 -1.41 23.31
CA ASP A 536 -8.64 -1.75 23.66
C ASP A 536 -9.55 -0.67 23.08
N TYR A 537 -10.50 -1.09 22.24
CA TYR A 537 -11.47 -0.20 21.62
C TYR A 537 -12.76 -0.24 22.45
N ASP A 538 -13.30 0.93 22.76
CA ASP A 538 -14.58 1.07 23.45
C ASP A 538 -15.73 0.80 22.46
N ALA A 539 -15.90 -0.48 22.15
CA ALA A 539 -16.78 -0.99 21.12
C ALA A 539 -17.36 -2.36 21.52
N ASP A 540 -18.68 -2.47 21.62
CA ASP A 540 -19.35 -3.77 21.77
C ASP A 540 -19.29 -4.59 20.46
N TYR A 541 -19.30 -3.89 19.33
CA TYR A 541 -19.30 -4.45 17.97
C TYR A 541 -18.40 -3.61 17.06
N GLY A 542 -17.63 -4.29 16.20
CA GLY A 542 -16.50 -3.74 15.46
C GLY A 542 -15.21 -4.44 15.88
N LEU A 543 -14.08 -3.78 15.65
CA LEU A 543 -12.80 -4.21 16.20
C LEU A 543 -12.78 -3.85 17.69
N ARG A 544 -12.55 -4.86 18.53
CA ARG A 544 -12.59 -4.71 20.00
C ARG A 544 -11.21 -4.59 20.61
N SER A 545 -10.26 -5.40 20.15
CA SER A 545 -8.90 -5.33 20.65
C SER A 545 -7.88 -5.71 19.60
N LEU A 546 -6.70 -5.12 19.74
CA LEU A 546 -5.49 -5.46 18.99
C LEU A 546 -4.35 -5.61 19.97
N THR A 547 -3.67 -6.76 19.94
CA THR A 547 -2.45 -6.98 20.70
C THR A 547 -1.34 -7.36 19.73
N SER A 548 -0.20 -6.68 19.80
CA SER A 548 0.98 -7.01 19.01
C SER A 548 2.20 -7.16 19.91
N LEU A 549 2.97 -8.22 19.69
CA LEU A 549 4.28 -8.44 20.29
C LEU A 549 5.28 -8.75 19.18
N ASP A 550 6.30 -7.90 19.06
CA ASP A 550 7.41 -8.10 18.14
C ASP A 550 8.70 -8.13 18.96
N VAL A 551 9.55 -9.13 18.74
CA VAL A 551 10.84 -9.29 19.42
C VAL A 551 11.88 -9.67 18.39
N ASN A 552 13.02 -8.98 18.39
CA ASN A 552 14.13 -9.25 17.48
C ASN A 552 15.45 -9.33 18.25
N GLY A 553 16.18 -10.42 18.06
CA GLY A 553 17.52 -10.63 18.61
C GLY A 553 18.53 -10.85 17.50
N SER A 554 19.71 -10.26 17.60
CA SER A 554 20.82 -10.48 16.67
C SER A 554 22.13 -10.58 17.43
N LEU A 555 22.92 -11.59 17.15
CA LEU A 555 24.25 -11.82 17.68
C LEU A 555 25.25 -11.68 16.54
N THR A 556 26.16 -10.73 16.64
CA THR A 556 27.28 -10.59 15.70
C THR A 556 28.57 -10.92 16.42
N THR A 557 29.38 -11.80 15.82
CA THR A 557 30.66 -12.21 16.39
C THR A 557 31.76 -12.25 15.34
N GLN A 558 32.90 -11.65 15.65
CA GLN A 558 34.14 -11.82 14.91
C GLN A 558 34.86 -13.07 15.43
N ILE A 559 34.61 -14.21 14.77
CA ILE A 559 35.21 -15.51 15.13
C ILE A 559 36.74 -15.43 15.03
N THR A 560 37.23 -14.86 13.91
CA THR A 560 38.66 -14.58 13.67
C THR A 560 38.80 -13.23 12.94
N PRO A 561 40.00 -12.65 12.80
CA PRO A 561 40.19 -11.46 11.96
C PRO A 561 39.74 -11.62 10.51
N ALA A 562 39.65 -12.86 10.03
CA ALA A 562 39.23 -13.22 8.68
C ALA A 562 37.81 -13.80 8.63
N ALA A 563 37.07 -13.87 9.74
CA ALA A 563 35.76 -14.51 9.77
C ALA A 563 34.80 -13.82 10.73
N SER A 564 33.61 -13.47 10.24
CA SER A 564 32.51 -12.93 11.04
C SER A 564 31.23 -13.73 10.81
N LEU A 565 30.45 -13.90 11.87
CA LEU A 565 29.16 -14.55 11.86
C LEU A 565 28.13 -13.61 12.50
N THR A 566 27.03 -13.39 11.80
CA THR A 566 25.83 -12.77 12.37
C THR A 566 24.71 -13.79 12.37
N ALA A 567 24.05 -14.00 13.50
CA ALA A 567 22.86 -14.85 13.60
C ALA A 567 21.73 -14.04 14.22
N PHE A 568 20.52 -14.16 13.68
CA PHE A 568 19.37 -13.41 14.15
C PHE A 568 18.13 -14.27 14.28
N TYR A 569 17.21 -13.83 15.12
CA TYR A 569 15.90 -14.41 15.31
C TYR A 569 14.88 -13.31 15.61
N SER A 570 13.77 -13.33 14.89
CA SER A 570 12.63 -12.45 15.07
C SER A 570 11.37 -13.27 15.32
N TYR A 571 10.59 -12.84 16.31
CA TYR A 571 9.29 -13.40 16.65
C TYR A 571 8.24 -12.30 16.60
N GLN A 572 7.13 -12.54 15.94
CA GLN A 572 6.00 -11.63 15.89
C GLN A 572 4.72 -12.40 16.22
N SER A 573 3.87 -11.82 17.04
CA SER A 573 2.55 -12.35 17.37
C SER A 573 1.55 -11.21 17.39
N HIS A 574 0.57 -11.27 16.49
CA HIS A 574 -0.48 -10.27 16.36
C HIS A 574 -1.83 -10.96 16.55
N ARG A 575 -2.65 -10.41 17.45
CA ARG A 575 -3.99 -10.90 17.76
C ARG A 575 -5.00 -9.79 17.55
N ARG A 576 -6.10 -10.10 16.85
CA ARG A 576 -7.25 -9.20 16.73
C ARG A 576 -8.54 -9.89 17.12
N ASN A 577 -9.45 -9.13 17.74
CA ASN A 577 -10.79 -9.60 18.07
C ASN A 577 -11.85 -8.68 17.47
N VAL A 578 -12.80 -9.27 16.75
CA VAL A 578 -13.91 -8.56 16.10
C VAL A 578 -15.24 -9.19 16.53
N SER A 579 -16.29 -8.38 16.64
CA SER A 579 -17.66 -8.86 16.83
C SER A 579 -18.65 -8.05 16.01
N ALA A 580 -19.75 -8.67 15.58
CA ALA A 580 -20.86 -7.96 14.96
C ALA A 580 -22.18 -8.75 15.10
N ILE A 581 -23.27 -8.13 14.63
CA ILE A 581 -24.56 -8.80 14.46
C ILE A 581 -24.96 -8.67 12.99
N ASN A 582 -25.24 -9.80 12.34
CA ASN A 582 -25.74 -9.78 10.97
C ASN A 582 -27.17 -9.25 10.91
N ALA A 583 -27.43 -8.36 9.95
CA ALA A 583 -28.75 -7.79 9.76
C ALA A 583 -29.77 -8.87 9.35
N ALA A 584 -30.91 -8.94 10.04
CA ALA A 584 -32.00 -9.88 9.76
C ALA A 584 -33.02 -9.36 8.73
N GLY A 585 -32.97 -8.06 8.39
CA GLY A 585 -33.87 -7.47 7.41
C GLY A 585 -34.05 -5.96 7.59
N SER A 586 -35.01 -5.42 6.84
CA SER A 586 -35.34 -3.99 6.82
C SER A 586 -36.80 -3.75 7.27
N SER A 587 -37.19 -4.35 8.39
CA SER A 587 -38.59 -4.35 8.87
C SER A 587 -38.91 -3.18 9.79
N SER A 588 -37.90 -2.44 10.26
CA SER A 588 -38.01 -1.32 11.20
C SER A 588 -36.89 -0.28 10.95
N ALA A 589 -37.00 0.90 11.53
CA ALA A 589 -35.88 1.84 11.68
C ALA A 589 -34.98 1.55 12.90
N ASP A 590 -35.34 0.58 13.73
CA ASP A 590 -34.58 0.24 14.94
C ASP A 590 -33.19 -0.33 14.60
N ALA A 591 -32.16 0.43 14.97
CA ALA A 591 -30.75 0.11 14.76
C ALA A 591 -30.09 -0.55 15.99
N SER A 592 -30.84 -0.83 17.06
CA SER A 592 -30.28 -1.35 18.31
C SER A 592 -29.89 -2.83 18.21
N ALA A 593 -28.86 -3.22 18.97
CA ALA A 593 -28.52 -4.62 19.18
C ALA A 593 -29.66 -5.33 19.93
N GLY A 594 -30.12 -6.47 19.41
CA GLY A 594 -31.30 -7.18 19.89
C GLY A 594 -32.63 -6.68 19.31
N GLY A 595 -32.61 -5.58 18.55
CA GLY A 595 -33.77 -5.09 17.81
C GLY A 595 -34.15 -6.00 16.63
N PRO A 596 -35.30 -5.75 15.98
CA PRO A 596 -35.83 -6.58 14.90
C PRO A 596 -34.92 -6.66 13.66
N ASN A 597 -34.09 -5.63 13.41
CA ASN A 597 -33.12 -5.65 12.31
C ASN A 597 -31.78 -6.30 12.70
N TYR A 598 -31.44 -6.36 13.99
CA TYR A 598 -30.17 -6.90 14.49
C TYR A 598 -30.39 -7.81 15.71
N PRO A 599 -31.06 -8.95 15.54
CA PRO A 599 -31.35 -9.86 16.65
C PRO A 599 -30.07 -10.49 17.20
N LEU A 600 -29.98 -10.68 18.52
CA LEU A 600 -28.78 -11.23 19.17
C LEU A 600 -28.42 -12.64 18.67
N ALA A 601 -29.39 -13.41 18.19
CA ALA A 601 -29.16 -14.73 17.58
C ALA A 601 -28.32 -14.68 16.29
N ASN A 602 -28.19 -13.50 15.69
CA ASN A 602 -27.34 -13.24 14.52
C ASN A 602 -25.95 -12.69 14.90
N GLY A 603 -25.64 -12.65 16.20
CA GLY A 603 -24.34 -12.21 16.71
C GLY A 603 -23.24 -13.21 16.41
N TRP A 604 -22.06 -12.71 16.10
CA TRP A 604 -20.84 -13.48 15.90
C TRP A 604 -19.60 -12.72 16.39
N SER A 605 -18.53 -13.46 16.63
CA SER A 605 -17.20 -12.94 16.92
C SER A 605 -16.12 -13.74 16.21
N GLU A 606 -15.03 -13.08 15.84
CA GLU A 606 -13.86 -13.66 15.21
C GLU A 606 -12.61 -13.26 16.00
N SER A 607 -11.68 -14.20 16.14
CA SER A 607 -10.31 -13.96 16.60
C SER A 607 -9.36 -14.44 15.52
N VAL A 608 -8.42 -13.60 15.14
CA VAL A 608 -7.32 -13.98 14.23
C VAL A 608 -6.01 -13.80 14.97
N ASP A 609 -5.23 -14.88 14.99
CA ASP A 609 -3.91 -14.95 15.60
C ASP A 609 -2.87 -15.24 14.52
N ASP A 610 -1.98 -14.29 14.28
CA ASP A 610 -0.88 -14.40 13.33
C ASP A 610 0.44 -14.53 14.09
N VAL A 611 1.20 -15.60 13.85
CA VAL A 611 2.50 -15.87 14.47
C VAL A 611 3.56 -16.06 13.38
N ASN A 612 4.60 -15.24 13.42
CA ASN A 612 5.71 -15.28 12.48
C ASN A 612 7.04 -15.52 13.21
N HIS A 613 7.86 -16.39 12.63
CA HIS A 613 9.24 -16.63 13.05
C HIS A 613 10.16 -16.37 11.87
N VAL A 614 11.22 -15.60 12.07
CA VAL A 614 12.28 -15.44 11.07
C VAL A 614 13.61 -15.67 11.75
N ALA A 615 14.39 -16.62 11.25
CA ALA A 615 15.73 -16.92 11.75
C ALA A 615 16.72 -16.91 10.60
N GLY A 616 17.95 -16.50 10.86
CA GLY A 616 18.96 -16.53 9.81
C GLY A 616 20.38 -16.41 10.33
N ALA A 617 21.32 -16.71 9.44
CA ALA A 617 22.75 -16.57 9.69
C ALA A 617 23.47 -16.07 8.44
N ASN A 618 24.38 -15.12 8.64
CA ASN A 618 25.35 -14.65 7.65
C ASN A 618 26.75 -15.03 8.13
N LEU A 619 27.50 -15.75 7.31
CA LEU A 619 28.92 -16.03 7.51
C LEU A 619 29.71 -15.32 6.41
N HIS A 620 30.67 -14.51 6.82
CA HIS A 620 31.69 -13.95 5.95
C HIS A 620 33.04 -14.57 6.33
N TYR A 621 33.80 -15.04 5.33
CA TYR A 621 35.12 -15.63 5.55
C TYR A 621 36.10 -15.24 4.43
N ASP A 622 37.24 -14.66 4.82
CA ASP A 622 38.35 -14.30 3.94
C ASP A 622 39.48 -15.36 4.00
N PHE A 623 39.53 -16.26 3.02
CA PHE A 623 40.60 -17.25 2.87
C PHE A 623 41.93 -16.65 2.34
N THR A 624 42.18 -15.36 2.57
CA THR A 624 43.30 -14.56 2.01
C THR A 624 43.28 -14.37 0.50
N VAL A 625 43.04 -15.43 -0.27
CA VAL A 625 42.99 -15.40 -1.74
C VAL A 625 41.56 -15.44 -2.29
N VAL A 626 40.58 -15.82 -1.47
CA VAL A 626 39.18 -15.96 -1.85
C VAL A 626 38.32 -15.50 -0.68
N THR A 627 37.23 -14.80 -0.97
CA THR A 627 36.22 -14.41 0.02
C THR A 627 34.96 -15.25 -0.20
N LEU A 628 34.38 -15.75 0.88
CA LEU A 628 33.15 -16.51 0.90
C LEU A 628 32.11 -15.77 1.74
N ASP A 629 30.95 -15.51 1.15
CA ASP A 629 29.75 -15.07 1.85
C ASP A 629 28.69 -16.17 1.77
N LEU A 630 28.17 -16.59 2.92
CA LEU A 630 27.03 -17.49 3.03
C LEU A 630 25.92 -16.79 3.80
N ASN A 631 24.72 -16.76 3.23
CA ASN A 631 23.52 -16.22 3.84
C ASN A 631 22.44 -17.28 3.86
N TYR A 632 21.90 -17.56 5.03
CA TYR A 632 20.74 -18.42 5.19
C TYR A 632 19.65 -17.66 5.94
N THR A 633 18.43 -17.67 5.40
CA THR A 633 17.24 -17.15 6.05
C THR A 633 16.14 -18.20 5.99
N TYR A 634 15.46 -18.39 7.11
CA TYR A 634 14.27 -19.21 7.28
C TYR A 634 13.16 -18.33 7.83
N SER A 635 12.01 -18.32 7.18
CA SER A 635 10.81 -17.69 7.71
C SER A 635 9.65 -18.67 7.70
N THR A 636 8.91 -18.73 8.80
CA THR A 636 7.65 -19.46 8.89
C THR A 636 6.57 -18.57 9.48
N ALA A 637 5.36 -18.69 8.97
CA ALA A 637 4.18 -17.97 9.44
C ALA A 637 3.01 -18.93 9.59
N ASN A 638 2.21 -18.72 10.63
CA ASN A 638 0.96 -19.43 10.87
C ASN A 638 -0.12 -18.42 11.25
N SER A 639 -1.28 -18.53 10.60
CA SER A 639 -2.45 -17.71 10.88
C SER A 639 -3.63 -18.60 11.24
N GLU A 640 -4.12 -18.46 12.48
CA GLU A 640 -5.29 -19.17 13.00
C GLU A 640 -6.53 -18.26 12.94
N PHE A 641 -7.65 -18.79 12.43
CA PHE A 641 -8.90 -18.05 12.25
C PHE A 641 -10.03 -18.70 13.04
N ALA A 642 -10.23 -18.28 14.28
CA ALA A 642 -11.28 -18.81 15.15
C ALA A 642 -12.52 -17.92 15.13
N TYR A 643 -13.71 -18.52 15.25
CA TYR A 643 -14.96 -17.76 15.36
C TYR A 643 -15.99 -18.45 16.25
N ALA A 644 -16.91 -17.64 16.75
CA ALA A 644 -18.09 -18.08 17.48
C ALA A 644 -19.33 -17.37 16.95
N TYR A 645 -20.48 -18.03 17.05
CA TYR A 645 -21.76 -17.50 16.62
C TYR A 645 -22.85 -17.84 17.64
N ALA A 646 -23.75 -16.89 17.88
CA ALA A 646 -24.84 -17.03 18.85
C ALA A 646 -25.94 -18.01 18.39
N GLY A 647 -26.05 -18.22 17.08
CA GLY A 647 -27.00 -19.14 16.47
C GLY A 647 -26.83 -19.20 14.96
N LEU A 648 -27.61 -20.07 14.30
CA LEU A 648 -27.52 -20.26 12.85
C LEU A 648 -27.88 -18.99 12.04
N GLY A 649 -28.59 -18.03 12.64
CA GLY A 649 -28.89 -16.74 12.01
C GLY A 649 -27.65 -15.84 11.81
N ALA A 650 -26.54 -16.15 12.49
CA ALA A 650 -25.27 -15.48 12.25
C ALA A 650 -24.51 -16.07 11.04
N LEU A 651 -24.91 -17.25 10.56
CA LEU A 651 -24.30 -17.92 9.43
C LEU A 651 -25.04 -17.59 8.13
N VAL A 652 -24.29 -17.41 7.05
CA VAL A 652 -24.86 -17.21 5.71
C VAL A 652 -24.93 -18.55 4.98
N GLY A 653 -25.96 -18.78 4.17
CA GLY A 653 -26.03 -19.94 3.28
C GLY A 653 -26.68 -21.20 3.85
N GLY A 654 -27.25 -21.15 5.06
CA GLY A 654 -28.01 -22.27 5.64
C GLY A 654 -27.16 -23.43 6.16
N LEU A 655 -25.89 -23.16 6.48
CA LEU A 655 -24.99 -24.12 7.12
C LEU A 655 -25.56 -24.62 8.46
N THR A 656 -25.37 -25.90 8.74
CA THR A 656 -25.58 -26.46 10.08
C THR A 656 -24.42 -26.08 10.99
N ALA A 657 -24.63 -26.13 12.32
CA ALA A 657 -23.57 -25.88 13.29
C ALA A 657 -22.40 -26.87 13.14
N ALA A 658 -22.67 -28.11 12.72
CA ALA A 658 -21.65 -29.12 12.49
C ALA A 658 -20.77 -28.79 11.26
N GLU A 659 -21.37 -28.26 10.19
CA GLU A 659 -20.64 -27.83 8.99
C GLU A 659 -19.87 -26.53 9.23
N ALA A 660 -20.45 -25.59 9.97
CA ALA A 660 -19.79 -24.34 10.29
C ALA A 660 -18.62 -24.52 11.26
N GLY A 661 -18.69 -25.46 12.21
CA GLY A 661 -17.58 -25.63 13.16
C GLY A 661 -17.31 -24.38 13.98
N ALA A 662 -16.04 -24.08 14.25
CA ALA A 662 -15.60 -22.94 15.09
C ALA A 662 -14.31 -22.26 14.61
N ALA A 663 -13.79 -22.64 13.45
CA ALA A 663 -12.58 -22.07 12.86
C ALA A 663 -12.51 -22.37 11.35
N PHE A 664 -11.76 -21.56 10.61
CA PHE A 664 -11.27 -21.95 9.28
C PHE A 664 -9.96 -22.76 9.43
N PRO A 665 -9.55 -23.53 8.41
CA PRO A 665 -8.23 -24.15 8.41
C PRO A 665 -7.13 -23.08 8.55
N ASP A 666 -6.05 -23.41 9.23
CA ASP A 666 -4.93 -22.50 9.41
C ASP A 666 -4.24 -22.23 8.06
N GLN A 667 -3.71 -21.02 7.91
CA GLN A 667 -2.79 -20.71 6.82
C GLN A 667 -1.35 -20.89 7.31
N THR A 668 -0.51 -21.51 6.50
CA THR A 668 0.91 -21.68 6.81
C THR A 668 1.79 -21.26 5.65
N PHE A 669 2.89 -20.59 5.95
CA PHE A 669 3.91 -20.21 4.98
C PHE A 669 5.27 -20.63 5.53
N ASP A 670 6.07 -21.30 4.69
CA ASP A 670 7.43 -21.71 5.00
C ASP A 670 8.35 -21.31 3.85
N HIS A 671 9.44 -20.63 4.17
CA HIS A 671 10.40 -20.16 3.19
C HIS A 671 11.82 -20.32 3.69
N HIS A 672 12.68 -20.83 2.80
CA HIS A 672 14.11 -20.99 3.01
C HIS A 672 14.84 -20.32 1.87
N SER A 673 15.81 -19.47 2.17
CA SER A 673 16.72 -18.88 1.19
C SER A 673 18.16 -19.11 1.62
N LEU A 674 18.94 -19.74 0.76
CA LEU A 674 20.38 -19.91 0.89
C LEU A 674 21.06 -19.21 -0.27
N GLU A 675 21.90 -18.22 0.03
CA GLU A 675 22.75 -17.56 -0.95
C GLU A 675 24.23 -17.77 -0.60
N ALA A 676 25.01 -18.19 -1.59
CA ALA A 676 26.44 -18.37 -1.49
C ALA A 676 27.15 -17.54 -2.57
N SER A 677 28.11 -16.72 -2.16
CA SER A 677 28.94 -15.92 -3.06
C SER A 677 30.40 -16.21 -2.78
N LEU A 678 31.12 -16.68 -3.80
CA LEU A 678 32.55 -16.94 -3.75
C LEU A 678 33.26 -15.96 -4.67
N VAL A 679 34.14 -15.13 -4.12
CA VAL A 679 34.86 -14.09 -4.85
C VAL A 679 36.35 -14.40 -4.85
N TRP A 680 36.92 -14.60 -6.04
CA TRP A 680 38.34 -14.85 -6.23
C TRP A 680 39.02 -13.69 -6.99
N PRO A 681 39.73 -12.78 -6.30
CA PRO A 681 40.55 -11.75 -6.92
C PRO A 681 41.83 -12.35 -7.55
N TYR A 682 41.71 -13.00 -8.71
CA TYR A 682 42.83 -13.61 -9.44
C TYR A 682 44.00 -12.66 -9.69
N SER A 683 43.73 -11.38 -9.94
CA SER A 683 44.74 -10.32 -10.05
C SER A 683 44.14 -8.96 -9.66
N GLU A 684 44.96 -7.91 -9.60
CA GLU A 684 44.48 -6.52 -9.41
C GLU A 684 43.47 -6.05 -10.47
N LYS A 685 43.37 -6.74 -11.62
CA LYS A 685 42.50 -6.36 -12.75
C LYS A 685 41.37 -7.35 -13.03
N ILE A 686 41.44 -8.56 -12.50
CA ILE A 686 40.52 -9.66 -12.83
C ILE A 686 40.04 -10.30 -11.54
N LEU A 687 38.72 -10.37 -11.39
CA LEU A 687 38.01 -11.00 -10.29
C LEU A 687 37.01 -11.99 -10.88
N PHE A 688 36.97 -13.20 -10.34
CA PHE A 688 35.95 -14.19 -10.64
C PHE A 688 34.95 -14.25 -9.50
N ARG A 689 33.67 -14.34 -9.82
CA ARG A 689 32.59 -14.54 -8.84
C ARG A 689 31.78 -15.77 -9.22
N GLY A 690 31.63 -16.69 -8.28
CA GLY A 690 30.60 -17.73 -8.29
C GLY A 690 29.46 -17.31 -7.38
N TYR A 691 28.23 -17.31 -7.89
CA TYR A 691 27.03 -17.04 -7.11
C TYR A 691 26.06 -18.20 -7.23
N TYR A 692 25.50 -18.62 -6.10
CA TYR A 692 24.50 -19.67 -6.03
C TYR A 692 23.39 -19.23 -5.09
N ARG A 693 22.14 -19.38 -5.54
CA ARG A 693 20.93 -19.13 -4.75
C ARG A 693 20.06 -20.38 -4.83
N LEU A 694 19.63 -20.86 -3.66
CA LEU A 694 18.65 -21.92 -3.50
C LEU A 694 17.51 -21.38 -2.64
N GLU A 695 16.29 -21.56 -3.12
CA GLU A 695 15.12 -21.01 -2.47
C GLU A 695 14.01 -22.04 -2.46
N HIS A 696 13.44 -22.33 -1.30
CA HIS A 696 12.28 -23.19 -1.15
C HIS A 696 11.14 -22.39 -0.54
N GLU A 697 9.97 -22.47 -1.14
CA GLU A 697 8.76 -21.84 -0.63
C GLU A 697 7.60 -22.84 -0.65
N SER A 698 6.85 -22.85 0.45
CA SER A 698 5.61 -23.59 0.58
C SER A 698 4.55 -22.69 1.23
N LEU A 699 3.41 -22.54 0.58
CA LEU A 699 2.23 -21.86 1.11
C LEU A 699 1.06 -22.85 1.15
N ALA A 700 0.41 -22.96 2.30
CA ALA A 700 -0.90 -23.58 2.43
C ALA A 700 -1.89 -22.49 2.81
N ASP A 701 -2.86 -22.25 1.93
CA ASP A 701 -3.90 -21.26 2.14
C ASP A 701 -5.23 -21.82 1.65
N PHE A 702 -6.14 -22.03 2.60
CA PHE A 702 -7.45 -22.64 2.37
C PHE A 702 -8.33 -21.86 1.39
N HIS A 703 -8.05 -20.58 1.11
CA HIS A 703 -8.76 -19.82 0.07
C HIS A 703 -8.51 -20.37 -1.34
N TYR A 704 -7.36 -21.02 -1.55
CA TYR A 704 -7.00 -21.63 -2.84
C TYR A 704 -7.21 -23.15 -2.86
N ASP A 705 -7.42 -23.79 -1.72
CA ASP A 705 -7.60 -25.24 -1.63
C ASP A 705 -8.85 -25.70 -2.39
N GLY A 706 -8.63 -26.58 -3.37
CA GLY A 706 -9.71 -27.06 -4.25
C GLY A 706 -10.29 -25.99 -5.19
N LEU A 707 -9.66 -24.80 -5.28
CA LEU A 707 -10.08 -23.75 -6.20
C LEU A 707 -9.92 -24.24 -7.64
N THR A 708 -11.04 -24.21 -8.37
CA THR A 708 -11.08 -24.45 -9.81
C THR A 708 -11.47 -23.18 -10.52
N ASN A 709 -11.27 -23.12 -11.84
CA ASN A 709 -11.63 -21.93 -12.62
C ASN A 709 -13.14 -21.63 -12.61
N VAL A 710 -13.98 -22.62 -12.29
CA VAL A 710 -15.44 -22.43 -12.21
C VAL A 710 -15.96 -23.06 -10.92
N VAL A 711 -16.44 -22.22 -9.99
CA VAL A 711 -17.09 -22.68 -8.75
C VAL A 711 -18.52 -22.15 -8.74
N GLY A 712 -19.50 -23.04 -8.91
CA GLY A 712 -20.90 -22.63 -9.07
C GLY A 712 -21.08 -21.70 -10.27
N ASN A 713 -21.54 -20.47 -10.01
CA ASN A 713 -21.68 -19.41 -11.03
C ASN A 713 -20.58 -18.35 -10.90
N HIS A 714 -19.38 -18.74 -10.50
CA HIS A 714 -18.22 -17.85 -10.37
C HIS A 714 -17.10 -18.32 -11.29
N ILE A 715 -16.41 -17.37 -11.92
CA ILE A 715 -15.29 -17.63 -12.82
C ILE A 715 -14.04 -17.05 -12.18
N PHE A 716 -13.03 -17.89 -11.98
CA PHE A 716 -11.73 -17.50 -11.44
C PHE A 716 -10.64 -17.73 -12.47
N LEU A 717 -9.56 -16.94 -12.39
CA LEU A 717 -8.37 -17.15 -13.19
C LEU A 717 -7.65 -18.45 -12.82
N GLY A 718 -7.98 -19.06 -11.67
CA GLY A 718 -7.32 -20.26 -11.16
C GLY A 718 -5.83 -20.03 -10.88
N SER A 719 -5.47 -18.76 -10.62
CA SER A 719 -4.12 -18.36 -10.27
C SER A 719 -3.86 -18.73 -8.82
N VAL A 720 -3.33 -19.93 -8.59
CA VAL A 720 -2.97 -20.42 -7.26
C VAL A 720 -1.46 -20.24 -7.06
N PRO A 721 -1.00 -19.75 -5.88
CA PRO A 721 0.41 -19.74 -5.51
C PRO A 721 1.06 -21.12 -5.73
N GLN A 722 2.30 -21.13 -6.20
CA GLN A 722 3.00 -22.36 -6.53
C GLN A 722 4.13 -22.58 -5.53
N ASN A 723 4.11 -23.71 -4.83
CA ASN A 723 5.25 -24.17 -4.04
C ASN A 723 6.41 -24.51 -4.98
N TYR A 724 7.63 -24.21 -4.58
CA TYR A 724 8.82 -24.45 -5.41
C TYR A 724 10.09 -24.71 -4.61
N THR A 725 11.12 -25.19 -5.33
CA THR A 725 12.51 -25.32 -4.89
C THR A 725 13.46 -24.95 -6.03
#